data_AF-B3PFC8-F1
#
_entry.id   AF-B3PFC8-F1
#
_cell.length_a   1.000
_cell.length_b   1.000
_cell.length_c   1.000
_cell.angle_alpha   90.00
_cell.angle_beta   90.00
_cell.angle_gamma   90.00
#
_symmetry.space_group_name_H-M   'P 1'
#
loop_
_entity.id
_entity.type
_entity.pdbx_description
1 polymer ?
#
loop_
_entity_poly.entity_id
_entity_poly.type
_entity_poly.pdbx_seq_one_letter_code
_entity_poly.pdbx_strand_id
1 'polypeptide(L)'
;MHRSLISISLMAAILSACGGGSGSGGDNTPSSQASSFSSITQSVVSSSSVQSSVSSAVESSIIASSEQAESSAAEQSSSEEGAASSAEESSVSSVADSSSGGQEQSSTSSEDEHSSSSSEESASASSTSSDASESSSSAEESSAFSSEANSSVEGLVNINWLPSANAFKVGGSSTAISGSVTTNSADVTSFSITGGKFESSKEAFFYINQTVNGDFVFTANISSWGSGTRSGSDQGSVGILLCDNCENGSSSVPVSAKIGVRDTGIIHTERLSVGGTLVKTSMGNNVTPSNQLYLRITRTGNQVELAYSNDGGTSYDLVRTSSFSALSNNLRIGIYAAQGTDASNNFGVSNISLLANSQENSSSSVASSASSNQSSSQLSSTGSSNQGGQSSSTSSNQANSSSSAPYIPVDITLSQDCIDLTTNPTVNWRDTALQTDQEIVECLYQSLGRPVGYGENAMGGYDPNGNSKLTIITKNSSVTVEQQLLDALTDNVHNWIVFDKVEFANEHEIGMYRSYCNNSTVLGMLDASETECNDYWQWCTRKGFSGEANCRTEFFNKAMNNKNIPIRIPAVGSNKTLDGRMSKAYFMFSGFAIGKDSDGVPTQTSNSIIFTHLDFRGAGHVEDHYVDPDMIRSTGFSSDIWIHKNTFDTTGDSAFDVKIGAHNITISFNRLVNVKRAVLHGSSDSREINQFITTTMHHNAFVTTDDSYKLLGNTLRRVPLLRRGTTHMFNNVFVNYRKEVLSLRVGARAFLEGNVFIVNVSLKEKSSIAASLAEIQGNLFKDISGGFFRNDRNFLWFGSGTCILDDTTKTHLTATNGSVDDLSQDYNAASLSVIDGWRFEAGQDLIDYVILTAGKNGDVPFNTPLSPDRTYMEALAPTTCQ
;
A
#
# COMPACT_ATOMS: atom_id res chain seq x y z
N MET A 1 54.54 -4.39 19.98
CA MET A 1 55.22 -3.78 21.16
C MET A 1 54.17 -3.03 21.99
N HIS A 2 54.56 -2.23 23.00
CA HIS A 2 53.70 -1.58 24.02
C HIS A 2 52.47 -0.82 23.45
N ARG A 3 51.29 -0.68 24.11
CA ARG A 3 50.87 -0.54 25.53
C ARG A 3 51.00 0.90 26.10
N SER A 4 49.86 1.60 26.25
CA SER A 4 49.49 2.73 27.16
C SER A 4 47.99 3.08 26.91
N LEU A 5 47.07 3.47 27.82
CA LEU A 5 47.07 4.21 29.13
C LEU A 5 47.32 5.73 28.94
N ILE A 6 46.67 6.73 29.59
CA ILE A 6 45.80 6.89 30.80
C ILE A 6 44.72 7.98 30.46
N SER A 7 43.44 7.97 30.91
CA SER A 7 42.87 8.55 32.17
C SER A 7 41.31 8.45 32.10
N ILE A 8 40.44 8.48 33.13
CA ILE A 8 40.45 8.79 34.58
C ILE A 8 40.24 10.28 34.99
N SER A 9 39.01 10.60 35.41
CA SER A 9 38.51 11.64 36.38
C SER A 9 36.96 11.52 36.40
N LEU A 10 36.18 11.21 37.45
CA LEU A 10 36.22 11.30 38.92
C LEU A 10 35.63 12.60 39.52
N MET A 11 34.43 12.49 40.12
CA MET A 11 33.95 13.35 41.21
C MET A 11 32.90 12.59 42.04
N ALA A 12 32.90 12.71 43.38
CA ALA A 12 31.98 11.99 44.27
C ALA A 12 31.88 12.62 45.68
N ALA A 13 30.66 12.69 46.25
CA ALA A 13 30.32 13.01 47.65
C ALA A 13 28.78 12.93 47.85
N ILE A 14 28.16 12.65 49.01
CA ILE A 14 28.59 12.14 50.34
C ILE A 14 27.35 11.52 51.10
N LEU A 15 27.63 10.66 52.10
CA LEU A 15 26.84 9.97 53.18
C LEU A 15 25.37 10.42 53.51
N SER A 16 24.50 9.69 54.24
CA SER A 16 24.61 8.58 55.24
C SER A 16 23.27 7.79 55.33
N ALA A 17 23.01 6.69 56.07
CA ALA A 17 23.63 6.11 57.28
C ALA A 17 23.41 4.57 57.43
N CYS A 18 23.88 3.99 58.55
CA CYS A 18 23.84 2.56 58.97
C CYS A 18 22.40 1.98 59.12
N GLY A 19 22.14 0.67 59.17
CA GLY A 19 22.96 -0.56 59.28
C GLY A 19 22.36 -1.51 60.34
N GLY A 20 22.67 -2.81 60.48
CA GLY A 20 23.55 -3.76 59.76
C GLY A 20 23.78 -5.03 60.62
N GLY A 21 23.94 -6.23 60.02
CA GLY A 21 24.09 -7.50 60.78
C GLY A 21 24.49 -8.72 59.92
N SER A 22 25.12 -9.74 60.53
CA SER A 22 25.87 -10.81 59.82
C SER A 22 25.53 -12.24 60.27
N GLY A 23 25.55 -13.21 59.35
CA GLY A 23 25.47 -14.65 59.69
C GLY A 23 25.64 -15.62 58.51
N SER A 24 26.82 -16.23 58.40
CA SER A 24 27.05 -17.52 57.68
C SER A 24 26.72 -18.70 58.61
N GLY A 25 26.43 -19.92 58.17
CA GLY A 25 26.41 -20.55 56.84
C GLY A 25 26.66 -22.07 57.00
N GLY A 26 26.39 -22.92 55.99
CA GLY A 26 26.74 -24.35 56.06
C GLY A 26 25.93 -25.28 55.16
N ASP A 27 26.58 -25.84 54.13
CA ASP A 27 26.04 -26.85 53.21
C ASP A 27 26.21 -28.28 53.73
N ASN A 28 25.29 -29.21 53.41
CA ASN A 28 25.52 -30.24 52.37
C ASN A 28 24.40 -31.31 52.24
N THR A 29 24.48 -32.03 51.11
CA THR A 29 23.65 -33.16 50.63
C THR A 29 24.32 -34.51 51.05
N PRO A 30 24.00 -35.75 50.55
CA PRO A 30 23.10 -36.15 49.46
C PRO A 30 22.30 -37.50 49.58
N SER A 31 21.38 -37.69 48.61
CA SER A 31 21.02 -38.93 47.88
C SER A 31 20.71 -40.27 48.58
N SER A 32 19.58 -40.91 48.24
CA SER A 32 19.49 -42.07 47.29
C SER A 32 18.06 -42.71 47.26
N GLN A 33 17.87 -43.79 46.50
CA GLN A 33 16.56 -44.34 46.05
C GLN A 33 16.10 -45.58 46.85
N ALA A 34 14.78 -45.90 46.86
CA ALA A 34 14.19 -47.07 46.15
C ALA A 34 12.81 -47.59 46.66
N SER A 35 12.02 -48.12 45.72
CA SER A 35 11.03 -49.24 45.81
C SER A 35 9.93 -49.32 46.91
N SER A 36 8.68 -49.05 46.49
CA SER A 36 7.46 -49.89 46.60
C SER A 36 7.28 -50.99 47.68
N PHE A 37 6.10 -51.04 48.33
CA PHE A 37 5.08 -52.12 48.18
C PHE A 37 3.71 -51.74 48.81
N SER A 38 2.70 -52.61 48.72
CA SER A 38 1.30 -52.46 49.20
C SER A 38 1.11 -52.92 50.68
N SER A 39 -0.05 -52.94 51.37
CA SER A 39 -1.49 -53.04 51.03
C SER A 39 -2.41 -52.63 52.23
N ILE A 40 -3.61 -53.25 52.43
CA ILE A 40 -4.56 -53.15 53.58
C ILE A 40 -5.49 -51.90 53.57
N THR A 41 -6.84 -51.90 53.66
CA THR A 41 -8.01 -52.74 53.29
C THR A 41 -9.30 -52.06 53.84
N GLN A 42 -10.34 -51.92 53.01
CA GLN A 42 -11.80 -52.06 53.28
C GLN A 42 -12.48 -51.55 54.60
N SER A 43 -13.53 -50.71 54.45
CA SER A 43 -14.97 -51.06 54.68
C SER A 43 -15.92 -49.87 54.34
N VAL A 44 -17.03 -50.03 53.58
CA VAL A 44 -18.46 -50.32 53.92
C VAL A 44 -19.06 -49.38 55.02
N VAL A 45 -20.28 -48.79 54.99
CA VAL A 45 -21.62 -49.17 54.44
C VAL A 45 -22.59 -47.95 54.27
N SER A 46 -23.61 -48.05 53.39
CA SER A 46 -25.03 -47.53 53.50
C SER A 46 -25.36 -46.02 53.70
N SER A 47 -26.54 -45.46 53.32
CA SER A 47 -27.69 -45.87 52.46
C SER A 47 -28.74 -44.74 52.29
N SER A 48 -29.58 -44.80 51.23
CA SER A 48 -31.04 -44.43 51.15
C SER A 48 -31.55 -43.01 51.53
N SER A 49 -32.64 -42.43 50.99
CA SER A 49 -33.53 -42.64 49.81
C SER A 49 -34.59 -41.48 49.77
N VAL A 50 -35.77 -41.65 49.12
CA VAL A 50 -36.98 -40.74 49.12
C VAL A 50 -36.86 -39.50 48.17
N GLN A 51 -37.70 -39.15 47.15
CA GLN A 51 -39.10 -39.42 46.66
C GLN A 51 -40.22 -38.52 47.26
N SER A 52 -41.33 -38.11 46.61
CA SER A 52 -41.80 -37.98 45.19
C SER A 52 -43.25 -37.42 45.19
N SER A 53 -43.85 -36.75 44.19
CA SER A 53 -43.39 -36.17 42.90
C SER A 53 -43.94 -34.73 42.65
N VAL A 54 -45.10 -34.35 42.05
CA VAL A 54 -46.23 -35.03 41.35
C VAL A 54 -46.87 -34.06 40.30
N SER A 55 -46.76 -34.33 38.99
CA SER A 55 -47.55 -33.82 37.82
C SER A 55 -47.78 -32.27 37.67
N SER A 56 -48.34 -31.70 36.59
CA SER A 56 -49.04 -32.18 35.37
C SER A 56 -48.93 -31.14 34.23
N ALA A 57 -49.18 -31.41 32.93
CA ALA A 57 -49.18 -32.61 32.07
C ALA A 57 -49.58 -32.15 30.63
N VAL A 58 -49.39 -33.01 29.60
CA VAL A 58 -50.08 -32.98 28.27
C VAL A 58 -49.75 -31.74 27.39
N GLU A 59 -49.46 -31.80 26.08
CA GLU A 59 -49.24 -32.82 25.04
C GLU A 59 -48.55 -32.10 23.84
N SER A 60 -47.93 -32.70 22.81
CA SER A 60 -47.58 -34.10 22.53
C SER A 60 -46.40 -34.14 21.53
N SER A 61 -45.56 -35.18 21.65
CA SER A 61 -45.02 -36.08 20.59
C SER A 61 -44.69 -35.55 19.17
N ILE A 62 -43.73 -36.06 18.37
CA ILE A 62 -43.04 -37.38 18.28
C ILE A 62 -41.84 -37.17 17.31
N ILE A 63 -40.69 -37.87 17.28
CA ILE A 63 -40.03 -38.91 18.11
C ILE A 63 -38.49 -38.71 17.94
N ALA A 64 -37.63 -38.95 18.95
CA ALA A 64 -36.64 -40.05 19.08
C ALA A 64 -35.90 -40.53 17.79
N SER A 65 -34.66 -41.05 17.81
CA SER A 65 -33.78 -41.58 18.89
C SER A 65 -32.31 -41.54 18.39
N SER A 66 -31.23 -41.86 19.11
CA SER A 66 -31.00 -42.31 20.50
C SER A 66 -29.53 -42.04 20.89
N GLU A 67 -29.19 -42.24 22.16
CA GLU A 67 -27.87 -41.97 22.77
C GLU A 67 -26.76 -43.01 22.50
N GLN A 68 -25.52 -42.59 22.82
CA GLN A 68 -24.38 -43.37 23.38
C GLN A 68 -23.86 -44.62 22.64
N ALA A 69 -22.56 -44.61 22.30
CA ALA A 69 -21.50 -45.27 23.10
C ALA A 69 -20.11 -45.13 22.44
N GLU A 70 -19.05 -45.15 23.26
CA GLU A 70 -17.66 -45.09 22.80
C GLU A 70 -17.15 -46.45 22.27
N SER A 71 -16.21 -46.44 21.32
CA SER A 71 -15.03 -47.32 21.41
C SER A 71 -13.86 -46.77 20.59
N SER A 72 -12.64 -47.03 21.05
CA SER A 72 -11.39 -46.60 20.41
C SER A 72 -10.96 -47.55 19.30
N ALA A 73 -10.54 -47.00 18.16
CA ALA A 73 -9.65 -47.66 17.23
C ALA A 73 -8.45 -46.74 16.95
N ALA A 74 -7.24 -47.24 17.18
CA ALA A 74 -6.01 -46.55 16.83
C ALA A 74 -5.33 -47.33 15.71
N GLU A 75 -4.88 -46.65 14.64
CA GLU A 75 -3.83 -47.24 13.81
C GLU A 75 -2.99 -46.21 13.03
N GLN A 76 -1.68 -46.42 13.10
CA GLN A 76 -0.64 -46.25 12.07
C GLN A 76 -0.85 -45.17 10.98
N SER A 77 -0.06 -44.09 11.06
CA SER A 77 0.51 -43.46 9.87
C SER A 77 1.97 -43.90 9.73
N SER A 78 2.28 -44.67 8.68
CA SER A 78 3.63 -45.19 8.41
C SER A 78 4.65 -44.09 8.15
N SER A 79 5.83 -44.20 8.75
CA SER A 79 6.94 -43.23 8.63
C SER A 79 8.06 -43.73 7.73
N GLU A 80 8.16 -43.17 6.53
CA GLU A 80 9.30 -43.17 5.61
C GLU A 80 9.17 -41.86 4.79
N GLU A 81 10.21 -41.12 4.40
CA GLU A 81 11.65 -41.46 4.34
C GLU A 81 12.50 -40.62 5.33
N GLY A 82 13.78 -40.99 5.48
CA GLY A 82 14.76 -40.32 6.36
C GLY A 82 15.71 -39.35 5.64
N ALA A 83 16.47 -38.57 6.43
CA ALA A 83 17.45 -37.59 5.94
C ALA A 83 18.88 -38.17 5.77
N ALA A 84 19.85 -37.29 5.41
CA ALA A 84 21.29 -37.51 5.19
C ALA A 84 21.68 -37.96 3.76
N SER A 85 22.83 -37.56 3.18
CA SER A 85 23.81 -36.51 3.55
C SER A 85 24.76 -36.17 2.37
N SER A 86 25.63 -35.17 2.57
CA SER A 86 26.71 -34.74 1.66
C SER A 86 27.86 -35.74 1.50
N ALA A 87 28.42 -35.86 0.30
CA ALA A 87 29.77 -36.38 0.02
C ALA A 87 30.30 -35.87 -1.35
N GLU A 88 31.59 -36.02 -1.61
CA GLU A 88 32.33 -35.46 -2.77
C GLU A 88 32.87 -36.54 -3.75
N GLU A 89 33.56 -36.07 -4.80
CA GLU A 89 34.64 -36.72 -5.57
C GLU A 89 34.40 -37.95 -6.50
N SER A 90 34.35 -37.63 -7.80
CA SER A 90 35.38 -38.01 -8.80
C SER A 90 35.46 -39.42 -9.44
N SER A 91 36.37 -39.52 -10.43
CA SER A 91 36.70 -40.63 -11.36
C SER A 91 35.69 -40.86 -12.51
N VAL A 92 36.00 -40.90 -13.83
CA VAL A 92 37.20 -40.91 -14.72
C VAL A 92 37.45 -42.24 -15.47
N SER A 93 37.10 -42.21 -16.76
CA SER A 93 37.75 -42.88 -17.92
C SER A 93 37.39 -44.31 -18.37
N SER A 94 37.71 -44.55 -19.66
CA SER A 94 37.81 -45.80 -20.42
C SER A 94 36.51 -46.38 -21.04
N VAL A 95 36.47 -46.87 -22.30
CA VAL A 95 37.44 -46.78 -23.42
C VAL A 95 36.73 -46.89 -24.80
N ALA A 96 37.50 -46.65 -25.88
CA ALA A 96 37.22 -46.64 -27.35
C ALA A 96 36.38 -47.82 -27.97
N ASP A 97 36.09 -47.92 -29.29
CA ASP A 97 36.75 -47.37 -30.50
C ASP A 97 35.87 -47.48 -31.79
N SER A 98 36.36 -46.94 -32.92
CA SER A 98 36.05 -47.26 -34.34
C SER A 98 34.67 -46.84 -34.92
N SER A 99 34.51 -46.47 -36.21
CA SER A 99 35.44 -46.21 -37.34
C SER A 99 34.75 -45.47 -38.52
N SER A 100 35.54 -44.79 -39.39
CA SER A 100 35.33 -44.49 -40.85
C SER A 100 33.92 -44.22 -41.45
N GLY A 101 33.71 -43.30 -42.40
CA GLY A 101 34.62 -42.46 -43.22
C GLY A 101 34.25 -42.51 -44.72
N GLY A 102 34.25 -41.38 -45.44
CA GLY A 102 34.00 -41.32 -46.89
C GLY A 102 33.71 -39.91 -47.44
N GLN A 103 34.08 -39.64 -48.70
CA GLN A 103 33.80 -38.41 -49.47
C GLN A 103 33.42 -38.77 -50.91
N GLU A 104 32.57 -37.95 -51.56
CA GLU A 104 32.61 -37.47 -52.97
C GLU A 104 31.35 -36.58 -53.19
N GLN A 105 31.42 -35.40 -53.85
CA GLN A 105 31.44 -35.12 -55.30
C GLN A 105 30.27 -35.71 -56.11
N SER A 106 29.73 -35.08 -57.17
CA SER A 106 29.64 -33.66 -57.58
C SER A 106 28.72 -33.55 -58.83
N SER A 107 28.00 -32.44 -59.05
CA SER A 107 27.44 -32.10 -60.38
C SER A 107 26.96 -30.65 -60.53
N THR A 108 27.01 -30.16 -61.77
CA THR A 108 26.48 -28.88 -62.30
C THR A 108 25.29 -29.19 -63.25
N SER A 109 24.64 -28.31 -64.04
CA SER A 109 24.77 -26.89 -64.45
C SER A 109 23.53 -26.45 -65.26
N SER A 110 23.15 -25.16 -65.20
CA SER A 110 22.51 -24.30 -66.26
C SER A 110 21.18 -24.77 -66.94
N GLU A 111 20.42 -24.00 -67.74
CA GLU A 111 20.56 -22.69 -68.45
C GLU A 111 19.22 -21.87 -68.44
N ASP A 112 19.31 -20.53 -68.39
CA ASP A 112 18.57 -19.48 -69.17
C ASP A 112 17.01 -19.38 -69.22
N GLU A 113 16.35 -18.25 -69.59
CA GLU A 113 16.79 -16.97 -70.22
C GLU A 113 15.88 -15.74 -69.89
N HIS A 114 16.35 -14.51 -70.24
CA HIS A 114 15.62 -13.22 -70.46
C HIS A 114 15.13 -12.38 -69.24
N SER A 115 15.12 -11.02 -69.24
CA SER A 115 15.77 -10.01 -70.12
C SER A 115 15.70 -8.56 -69.55
N SER A 116 16.74 -7.72 -69.77
CA SER A 116 16.75 -6.21 -69.80
C SER A 116 16.28 -5.38 -68.57
N SER A 117 16.78 -4.15 -68.27
CA SER A 117 17.99 -3.39 -68.65
C SER A 117 18.05 -2.04 -67.87
N SER A 118 19.25 -1.52 -67.53
CA SER A 118 19.65 -0.08 -67.36
C SER A 118 18.84 0.88 -66.44
N SER A 119 19.43 1.87 -65.72
CA SER A 119 20.84 2.24 -65.44
C SER A 119 20.93 3.39 -64.41
N GLU A 120 21.91 3.29 -63.50
CA GLU A 120 22.85 4.36 -63.04
C GLU A 120 22.39 5.77 -62.57
N GLU A 121 22.83 6.12 -61.34
CA GLU A 121 23.49 7.40 -60.92
C GLU A 121 22.72 8.76 -60.99
N SER A 122 23.11 9.85 -60.30
CA SER A 122 24.13 10.19 -59.26
C SER A 122 23.60 11.37 -58.41
N ALA A 123 23.72 11.41 -57.06
CA ALA A 123 24.82 11.93 -56.20
C ALA A 123 24.94 13.48 -56.05
N SER A 124 25.36 13.93 -54.85
CA SER A 124 25.78 15.30 -54.42
C SER A 124 24.69 16.39 -54.25
N ALA A 125 24.90 17.53 -53.54
CA ALA A 125 25.62 17.85 -52.28
C ALA A 125 25.38 19.35 -51.87
N SER A 126 25.64 19.74 -50.61
CA SER A 126 25.94 21.13 -50.13
C SER A 126 24.81 22.22 -50.24
N SER A 127 24.77 23.34 -49.49
CA SER A 127 25.38 23.76 -48.19
C SER A 127 24.84 25.12 -47.66
N THR A 128 24.78 25.27 -46.32
CA THR A 128 25.05 26.48 -45.47
C THR A 128 24.27 27.81 -45.57
N SER A 129 24.15 28.46 -44.38
CA SER A 129 24.12 29.93 -44.08
C SER A 129 22.89 30.79 -44.46
N SER A 130 22.62 31.94 -43.80
CA SER A 130 22.79 32.39 -42.39
C SER A 130 22.10 33.77 -42.19
N ASP A 131 21.93 34.20 -40.92
CA ASP A 131 21.72 35.61 -40.48
C ASP A 131 20.44 36.36 -40.95
N ALA A 132 20.11 37.58 -40.49
CA ALA A 132 20.01 38.15 -39.13
C ALA A 132 19.39 39.58 -39.24
N SER A 133 19.07 40.23 -38.10
CA SER A 133 18.88 41.70 -37.93
C SER A 133 17.66 42.37 -38.62
N GLU A 134 17.14 43.55 -38.22
CA GLU A 134 16.90 44.16 -36.87
C GLU A 134 16.03 45.44 -37.03
N SER A 135 15.72 46.13 -35.91
CA SER A 135 15.37 47.56 -35.80
C SER A 135 13.95 48.03 -36.20
N SER A 136 13.43 49.20 -35.76
CA SER A 136 13.57 49.98 -34.50
C SER A 136 12.61 51.20 -34.50
N SER A 137 12.57 51.97 -33.39
CA SER A 137 12.07 53.37 -33.25
C SER A 137 10.54 53.63 -33.24
N SER A 138 9.99 54.67 -32.60
CA SER A 138 10.42 55.51 -31.45
C SER A 138 9.34 56.54 -31.02
N ALA A 139 9.27 56.90 -29.73
CA ALA A 139 8.71 58.16 -29.18
C ALA A 139 7.15 58.36 -29.28
N GLU A 140 6.46 59.21 -28.50
CA GLU A 140 6.85 60.09 -27.37
C GLU A 140 5.66 60.45 -26.42
N GLU A 141 6.00 60.96 -25.23
CA GLU A 141 5.26 61.82 -24.26
C GLU A 141 3.75 61.69 -23.89
N SER A 142 3.56 61.41 -22.59
CA SER A 142 2.76 62.21 -21.63
C SER A 142 1.23 62.01 -21.46
N SER A 143 0.83 61.57 -20.26
CA SER A 143 0.11 62.38 -19.25
C SER A 143 -0.17 61.52 -18.00
N ALA A 144 -0.46 62.15 -16.86
CA ALA A 144 -0.61 61.47 -15.57
C ALA A 144 -2.06 61.45 -15.09
N PHE A 145 -2.49 60.34 -14.47
CA PHE A 145 -3.44 60.35 -13.36
C PHE A 145 -3.23 59.12 -12.45
N SER A 146 -3.94 59.06 -11.32
CA SER A 146 -3.67 58.17 -10.19
C SER A 146 -4.52 56.89 -10.16
N SER A 147 -4.15 56.01 -9.21
CA SER A 147 -4.96 54.97 -8.55
C SER A 147 -5.33 53.70 -9.32
N GLU A 148 -5.54 52.62 -8.55
CA GLU A 148 -6.05 51.30 -8.94
C GLU A 148 -5.16 50.45 -9.87
N ALA A 149 -4.03 49.98 -9.31
CA ALA A 149 -3.29 48.82 -9.81
C ALA A 149 -4.04 47.50 -9.51
N ASN A 150 -5.25 47.35 -10.05
CA ASN A 150 -5.97 46.07 -10.06
C ASN A 150 -5.46 45.24 -11.25
N SER A 151 -4.35 44.53 -11.05
CA SER A 151 -3.76 43.64 -12.05
C SER A 151 -4.64 42.40 -12.24
N SER A 152 -5.70 42.54 -13.05
CA SER A 152 -6.64 41.48 -13.38
C SER A 152 -5.99 40.40 -14.23
N VAL A 153 -5.45 39.37 -13.56
CA VAL A 153 -5.19 38.08 -14.20
C VAL A 153 -6.56 37.45 -14.47
N GLU A 154 -7.05 37.61 -15.70
CA GLU A 154 -8.39 37.11 -16.07
C GLU A 154 -8.42 35.58 -16.05
N GLY A 155 -9.52 34.99 -15.57
CA GLY A 155 -9.70 33.53 -15.50
C GLY A 155 -9.15 32.85 -14.23
N LEU A 156 -8.70 33.59 -13.22
CA LEU A 156 -8.42 33.01 -11.90
C LEU A 156 -9.71 32.86 -11.07
N VAL A 157 -9.85 31.74 -10.37
CA VAL A 157 -10.92 31.43 -9.41
C VAL A 157 -10.33 31.04 -8.06
N ASN A 158 -11.11 31.17 -6.99
CA ASN A 158 -10.68 30.79 -5.65
C ASN A 158 -10.58 29.26 -5.52
N ILE A 159 -9.41 28.75 -5.13
CA ILE A 159 -9.15 27.33 -4.89
C ILE A 159 -8.98 27.10 -3.38
N ASN A 160 -9.54 26.00 -2.87
CA ASN A 160 -9.47 25.64 -1.45
C ASN A 160 -8.01 25.54 -0.97
N TRP A 161 -7.73 26.21 0.15
CA TRP A 161 -6.46 26.12 0.87
C TRP A 161 -6.38 24.79 1.63
N LEU A 162 -5.57 23.85 1.12
CA LEU A 162 -5.36 22.51 1.65
C LEU A 162 -3.84 22.24 1.80
N PRO A 163 -3.15 22.93 2.72
CA PRO A 163 -1.69 22.91 2.78
C PRO A 163 -1.10 21.70 3.53
N SER A 164 0.04 21.23 3.04
CA SER A 164 0.97 20.37 3.77
C SER A 164 1.88 21.20 4.69
N ALA A 165 2.13 20.75 5.92
CA ALA A 165 2.94 21.47 6.90
C ALA A 165 4.20 20.69 7.30
N ASN A 166 5.38 21.22 6.99
CA ASN A 166 6.65 20.52 7.18
C ASN A 166 7.79 21.43 7.67
N ALA A 167 8.74 20.86 8.40
CA ALA A 167 10.00 21.50 8.76
C ALA A 167 11.05 21.25 7.66
N PHE A 168 11.18 22.21 6.73
CA PHE A 168 12.12 22.14 5.61
C PHE A 168 13.55 22.45 6.02
N LYS A 169 14.51 21.70 5.47
CA LYS A 169 15.95 21.99 5.47
C LYS A 169 16.49 21.82 4.06
N VAL A 170 17.14 22.85 3.51
CA VAL A 170 17.68 22.88 2.13
C VAL A 170 19.08 23.49 2.10
N GLY A 171 19.86 23.20 1.05
CA GLY A 171 21.28 23.54 0.95
C GLY A 171 22.17 22.71 1.89
N GLY A 172 21.69 21.54 2.33
CA GLY A 172 22.33 20.78 3.40
C GLY A 172 22.40 21.56 4.73
N SER A 173 21.32 22.23 5.11
CA SER A 173 21.20 22.92 6.40
C SER A 173 21.09 21.93 7.55
N SER A 174 21.98 22.04 8.54
CA SER A 174 21.92 21.25 9.79
C SER A 174 21.10 21.93 10.89
N THR A 175 20.67 23.19 10.70
CA THR A 175 19.94 23.99 11.68
C THR A 175 18.71 23.24 12.22
N ALA A 176 18.50 23.31 13.53
CA ALA A 176 17.29 22.79 14.16
C ALA A 176 16.08 23.61 13.70
N ILE A 177 15.01 22.92 13.28
CA ILE A 177 13.71 23.50 12.99
C ILE A 177 12.67 22.41 13.27
N SER A 178 11.64 22.78 14.02
CA SER A 178 10.46 21.96 14.30
C SER A 178 9.24 22.86 14.43
N GLY A 179 8.05 22.30 14.27
CA GLY A 179 6.80 23.03 14.44
C GLY A 179 5.59 22.13 14.27
N SER A 180 4.42 22.66 14.62
CA SER A 180 3.13 21.99 14.53
C SER A 180 2.04 23.00 14.18
N VAL A 181 1.12 22.62 13.29
CA VAL A 181 -0.10 23.39 13.04
C VAL A 181 -1.07 23.11 14.17
N THR A 182 -1.63 24.16 14.77
CA THR A 182 -2.58 24.08 15.88
C THR A 182 -4.02 24.26 15.41
N THR A 183 -4.24 25.01 14.32
CA THR A 183 -5.53 25.10 13.61
C THR A 183 -5.30 25.23 12.11
N ASN A 184 -6.12 24.58 11.29
CA ASN A 184 -6.12 24.76 9.84
C ASN A 184 -7.56 24.72 9.32
N SER A 185 -8.00 25.78 8.64
CA SER A 185 -9.27 25.87 7.89
C SER A 185 -8.96 26.33 6.45
N ALA A 186 -10.01 26.50 5.63
CA ALA A 186 -9.88 27.01 4.27
C ALA A 186 -9.34 28.46 4.18
N ASP A 187 -9.25 29.18 5.30
CA ASP A 187 -8.92 30.62 5.37
C ASP A 187 -8.03 31.01 6.58
N VAL A 188 -7.83 30.14 7.57
CA VAL A 188 -7.06 30.41 8.80
C VAL A 188 -6.09 29.26 9.11
N THR A 189 -4.84 29.62 9.36
CA THR A 189 -3.78 28.70 9.78
C THR A 189 -3.06 29.28 11.00
N SER A 190 -3.13 28.60 12.14
CA SER A 190 -2.35 28.92 13.35
C SER A 190 -1.36 27.81 13.64
N PHE A 191 -0.15 28.15 14.07
CA PHE A 191 0.94 27.18 14.22
C PHE A 191 2.00 27.64 15.22
N SER A 192 2.77 26.70 15.74
CA SER A 192 3.93 26.93 16.61
C SER A 192 5.21 26.43 15.95
N ILE A 193 6.33 27.14 16.12
CA ILE A 193 7.65 26.68 15.63
C ILE A 193 8.75 26.94 16.67
N THR A 194 9.81 26.15 16.58
CA THR A 194 11.09 26.34 17.29
C THR A 194 12.25 26.30 16.29
N GLY A 195 13.22 27.22 16.41
CA GLY A 195 14.41 27.25 15.56
C GLY A 195 14.20 27.85 14.17
N GLY A 196 14.91 27.33 13.17
CA GLY A 196 14.94 27.78 11.77
C GLY A 196 15.82 29.01 11.54
N LYS A 197 16.39 29.12 10.33
CA LYS A 197 17.24 30.24 9.89
C LYS A 197 17.32 30.31 8.36
N PHE A 198 17.38 31.52 7.80
CA PHE A 198 17.57 31.75 6.37
C PHE A 198 18.97 32.28 6.06
N GLU A 199 19.90 31.42 5.67
CA GLU A 199 21.27 31.79 5.26
C GLU A 199 21.41 31.79 3.72
N SER A 200 22.45 32.42 3.18
CA SER A 200 22.57 32.66 1.73
C SER A 200 22.65 31.38 0.88
N SER A 201 23.13 30.26 1.45
CA SER A 201 23.26 28.96 0.80
C SER A 201 22.69 27.79 1.62
N LYS A 202 22.04 28.06 2.76
CA LYS A 202 21.46 27.08 3.67
C LYS A 202 20.20 27.65 4.30
N GLU A 203 19.06 26.99 4.14
CA GLU A 203 17.79 27.49 4.67
C GLU A 203 17.10 26.39 5.47
N ALA A 204 16.55 26.75 6.63
CA ALA A 204 15.80 25.87 7.52
C ALA A 204 14.57 26.63 8.05
N PHE A 205 13.37 26.15 7.74
CA PHE A 205 12.13 26.90 8.01
C PHE A 205 10.92 25.96 8.09
N PHE A 206 9.92 26.35 8.88
CA PHE A 206 8.62 25.69 8.83
C PHE A 206 7.85 26.23 7.62
N TYR A 207 7.20 25.37 6.86
CA TYR A 207 6.49 25.73 5.63
C TYR A 207 5.15 25.01 5.56
N ILE A 208 4.08 25.79 5.51
CA ILE A 208 2.69 25.35 5.39
C ILE A 208 2.23 25.75 4.00
N ASN A 209 2.17 24.79 3.08
CA ASN A 209 2.26 25.02 1.65
C ASN A 209 1.44 24.04 0.80
N GLN A 210 0.95 24.54 -0.33
CA GLN A 210 0.17 23.82 -1.32
C GLN A 210 0.85 23.93 -2.69
N THR A 211 0.79 22.88 -3.49
CA THR A 211 1.21 22.95 -4.90
C THR A 211 0.11 23.62 -5.71
N VAL A 212 0.48 24.59 -6.54
CA VAL A 212 -0.43 25.34 -7.42
C VAL A 212 0.11 25.32 -8.83
N ASN A 213 -0.78 25.08 -9.79
CA ASN A 213 -0.44 25.03 -11.22
C ASN A 213 -0.68 26.40 -11.87
N GLY A 214 0.23 26.81 -12.76
CA GLY A 214 0.05 28.00 -13.60
C GLY A 214 0.17 29.30 -12.82
N ASP A 215 -0.71 30.25 -13.14
CA ASP A 215 -0.70 31.62 -12.62
C ASP A 215 -1.66 31.76 -11.44
N PHE A 216 -1.29 32.62 -10.49
CA PHE A 216 -2.03 32.75 -9.24
C PHE A 216 -1.85 34.10 -8.54
N VAL A 217 -2.80 34.41 -7.66
CA VAL A 217 -2.69 35.45 -6.62
C VAL A 217 -2.91 34.77 -5.27
N PHE A 218 -1.85 34.63 -4.49
CA PHE A 218 -1.90 34.14 -3.11
C PHE A 218 -1.81 35.29 -2.13
N THR A 219 -2.79 35.41 -1.25
CA THR A 219 -2.96 36.51 -0.30
C THR A 219 -3.18 35.94 1.10
N ALA A 220 -2.54 36.53 2.12
CA ALA A 220 -2.74 36.12 3.52
C ALA A 220 -2.54 37.27 4.50
N ASN A 221 -3.39 37.35 5.53
CA ASN A 221 -3.26 38.31 6.63
C ASN A 221 -2.40 37.73 7.77
N ILE A 222 -1.30 38.40 8.12
CA ILE A 222 -0.42 37.98 9.21
C ILE A 222 -0.94 38.58 10.52
N SER A 223 -1.93 37.93 11.12
CA SER A 223 -2.70 38.47 12.25
C SER A 223 -1.98 38.45 13.59
N SER A 224 -1.03 37.53 13.82
CA SER A 224 -0.23 37.53 15.06
C SER A 224 1.14 36.86 14.96
N TRP A 225 2.06 37.37 15.78
CA TRP A 225 3.38 36.79 16.09
C TRP A 225 3.54 36.86 17.62
N GLY A 226 3.89 35.74 18.26
CA GLY A 226 4.18 35.68 19.69
C GLY A 226 5.14 36.77 20.18
N SER A 227 4.85 37.35 21.35
CA SER A 227 5.47 38.57 21.84
C SER A 227 6.97 38.42 22.18
N GLY A 228 7.83 38.79 21.23
CA GLY A 228 9.27 38.85 21.44
C GLY A 228 9.93 39.84 20.48
N THR A 229 10.20 41.06 20.95
CA THR A 229 11.00 42.04 20.20
C THR A 229 12.44 41.55 20.13
N ARG A 230 12.80 40.95 18.99
CA ARG A 230 14.15 40.41 18.75
C ARG A 230 15.13 41.57 18.59
N SER A 231 16.32 41.43 19.15
CA SER A 231 17.38 42.43 19.03
C SER A 231 18.74 41.75 18.85
N GLY A 232 19.43 42.07 17.76
CA GLY A 232 20.73 41.51 17.42
C GLY A 232 20.73 40.70 16.12
N SER A 233 21.39 39.54 16.14
CA SER A 233 21.68 38.71 14.96
C SER A 233 20.55 37.77 14.53
N ASP A 234 19.47 37.69 15.31
CA ASP A 234 18.45 36.64 15.20
C ASP A 234 17.61 36.86 13.95
N GLN A 235 17.85 36.04 12.92
CA GLN A 235 17.30 36.25 11.58
C GLN A 235 15.83 35.84 11.42
N GLY A 236 15.03 35.97 12.49
CA GLY A 236 13.62 35.61 12.54
C GLY A 236 12.79 36.33 11.49
N SER A 237 11.75 35.65 11.00
CA SER A 237 10.79 36.16 10.03
C SER A 237 9.60 35.21 9.84
N VAL A 238 8.43 35.77 9.55
CA VAL A 238 7.21 35.06 9.12
C VAL A 238 6.59 35.75 7.92
N GLY A 239 6.01 35.00 6.99
CA GLY A 239 5.35 35.56 5.82
C GLY A 239 4.92 34.50 4.82
N ILE A 240 4.93 34.86 3.53
CA ILE A 240 4.54 33.98 2.44
C ILE A 240 5.69 33.79 1.43
N LEU A 241 5.79 32.57 0.90
CA LEU A 241 6.88 32.06 0.06
C LEU A 241 6.28 31.36 -1.16
N LEU A 242 6.72 31.75 -2.34
CA LEU A 242 6.68 30.97 -3.58
C LEU A 242 8.01 30.24 -3.72
N CYS A 243 7.97 28.97 -4.12
CA CYS A 243 9.17 28.18 -4.31
C CYS A 243 8.98 27.08 -5.37
N ASP A 244 9.99 26.95 -6.23
CA ASP A 244 10.05 26.00 -7.34
C ASP A 244 11.01 24.86 -7.00
N ASN A 245 10.55 23.60 -7.08
CA ASN A 245 11.32 22.40 -6.75
C ASN A 245 11.94 22.40 -5.33
N CYS A 246 11.21 22.90 -4.31
CA CYS A 246 11.59 22.71 -2.90
C CYS A 246 11.30 21.29 -2.43
N GLU A 247 12.35 20.53 -2.15
CA GLU A 247 12.28 19.25 -1.45
C GLU A 247 12.95 19.34 -0.08
N ASN A 248 12.38 18.67 0.92
CA ASN A 248 12.97 18.64 2.25
C ASN A 248 14.22 17.73 2.24
N GLY A 249 15.33 18.23 2.77
CA GLY A 249 16.64 17.55 2.71
C GLY A 249 17.48 17.88 1.47
N SER A 250 16.98 18.69 0.54
CA SER A 250 17.70 19.00 -0.71
C SER A 250 19.10 19.57 -0.47
N SER A 251 20.07 19.09 -1.25
CA SER A 251 21.47 19.49 -1.20
C SER A 251 21.70 20.88 -1.80
N SER A 252 20.79 21.37 -2.64
CA SER A 252 20.78 22.73 -3.18
C SER A 252 19.72 23.59 -2.48
N VAL A 253 19.69 24.90 -2.78
CA VAL A 253 18.59 25.77 -2.36
C VAL A 253 17.75 26.15 -3.59
N PRO A 254 16.42 25.93 -3.56
CA PRO A 254 15.54 26.11 -4.71
C PRO A 254 15.37 27.57 -5.15
N VAL A 255 14.90 27.72 -6.39
CA VAL A 255 14.36 28.98 -6.91
C VAL A 255 13.18 29.41 -6.04
N SER A 256 13.16 30.67 -5.62
CA SER A 256 12.20 31.14 -4.62
C SER A 256 11.99 32.65 -4.63
N ALA A 257 10.79 33.08 -4.21
CA ALA A 257 10.43 34.46 -3.94
C ALA A 257 9.61 34.51 -2.64
N LYS A 258 10.01 35.34 -1.67
CA LYS A 258 9.28 35.49 -0.40
C LYS A 258 9.19 36.94 0.05
N ILE A 259 8.07 37.24 0.69
CA ILE A 259 7.82 38.49 1.41
C ILE A 259 7.36 38.14 2.83
N GLY A 260 7.77 38.92 3.82
CA GLY A 260 7.40 38.68 5.22
C GLY A 260 7.76 39.84 6.13
N VAL A 261 7.51 39.64 7.42
CA VAL A 261 7.87 40.57 8.48
C VAL A 261 9.13 40.09 9.17
N ARG A 262 10.06 41.00 9.47
CA ARG A 262 11.04 40.85 10.53
C ARG A 262 10.96 42.08 11.44
N ASP A 263 11.01 41.86 12.76
CA ASP A 263 11.01 42.91 13.78
C ASP A 263 9.83 43.88 13.61
N THR A 264 10.03 45.05 13.01
CA THR A 264 8.97 46.01 12.65
C THR A 264 9.03 46.43 11.18
N GLY A 265 9.60 45.61 10.28
CA GLY A 265 9.81 45.95 8.87
C GLY A 265 9.45 44.82 7.91
N ILE A 266 9.06 45.20 6.69
CA ILE A 266 8.87 44.24 5.59
C ILE A 266 10.24 43.82 5.06
N ILE A 267 10.44 42.51 4.95
CA ILE A 267 11.55 41.91 4.22
C ILE A 267 11.03 41.28 2.92
N HIS A 268 11.84 41.37 1.87
CA HIS A 268 11.68 40.51 0.70
C HIS A 268 12.99 39.79 0.41
N THR A 269 12.89 38.62 -0.22
CA THR A 269 14.06 37.81 -0.57
C THR A 269 13.75 36.96 -1.80
N GLU A 270 14.68 36.93 -2.74
CA GLU A 270 14.54 36.20 -4.01
C GLU A 270 15.81 35.42 -4.35
N ARG A 271 15.61 34.29 -5.06
CA ARG A 271 16.66 33.48 -5.65
C ARG A 271 16.20 33.07 -7.06
N LEU A 272 16.72 33.76 -8.08
CA LEU A 272 16.24 33.64 -9.47
C LEU A 272 16.75 32.39 -10.21
N SER A 273 17.69 31.63 -9.61
CA SER A 273 18.23 30.37 -10.13
C SER A 273 18.62 29.41 -9.00
N VAL A 274 18.58 28.09 -9.24
CA VAL A 274 18.91 27.07 -8.22
C VAL A 274 20.34 27.29 -7.72
N GLY A 275 20.51 27.41 -6.40
CA GLY A 275 21.81 27.72 -5.78
C GLY A 275 22.37 29.13 -6.07
N GLY A 276 21.68 29.98 -6.85
CA GLY A 276 22.09 31.35 -7.16
C GLY A 276 22.16 32.26 -5.93
N THR A 277 22.71 33.47 -6.07
CA THR A 277 22.87 34.40 -4.93
C THR A 277 21.50 34.84 -4.40
N LEU A 278 21.30 34.69 -3.09
CA LEU A 278 20.09 35.10 -2.38
C LEU A 278 20.09 36.63 -2.17
N VAL A 279 19.26 37.36 -2.91
CA VAL A 279 19.09 38.81 -2.73
C VAL A 279 18.19 39.03 -1.51
N LYS A 280 18.69 39.76 -0.51
CA LYS A 280 17.95 40.10 0.71
C LYS A 280 17.79 41.62 0.83
N THR A 281 16.55 42.07 0.92
CA THR A 281 16.22 43.49 1.11
C THR A 281 15.31 43.65 2.33
N SER A 282 15.55 44.68 3.13
CA SER A 282 14.70 45.05 4.27
C SER A 282 14.25 46.49 4.09
N MET A 283 12.94 46.73 4.23
CA MET A 283 12.33 48.04 4.07
C MET A 283 11.93 48.57 5.45
N GLY A 284 12.37 49.77 5.79
CA GLY A 284 12.16 50.41 7.09
C GLY A 284 10.74 50.92 7.36
N ASN A 285 9.73 50.33 6.71
CA ASN A 285 8.34 50.69 6.86
C ASN A 285 7.85 50.06 8.17
N ASN A 286 7.47 50.86 9.17
CA ASN A 286 7.03 50.38 10.49
C ASN A 286 5.74 49.57 10.39
N VAL A 287 5.88 48.26 10.27
CA VAL A 287 4.80 47.30 10.01
C VAL A 287 4.82 46.21 11.08
N THR A 288 3.66 45.92 11.66
CA THR A 288 3.49 44.91 12.72
C THR A 288 2.34 43.95 12.41
N PRO A 289 2.48 42.64 12.72
CA PRO A 289 1.39 41.66 12.63
C PRO A 289 0.10 42.17 13.30
N SER A 290 -1.00 42.13 12.54
CA SER A 290 -2.28 42.73 12.88
C SER A 290 -3.33 42.34 11.85
N ASN A 291 -4.62 42.62 12.10
CA ASN A 291 -5.67 42.45 11.10
C ASN A 291 -5.59 43.44 9.91
N GLN A 292 -4.65 44.39 9.93
CA GLN A 292 -4.42 45.33 8.82
C GLN A 292 -3.35 44.83 7.84
N LEU A 293 -2.46 43.93 8.29
CA LEU A 293 -1.27 43.52 7.53
C LEU A 293 -1.57 42.32 6.63
N TYR A 294 -1.66 42.55 5.31
CA TYR A 294 -1.76 41.48 4.32
C TYR A 294 -0.47 41.41 3.51
N LEU A 295 -0.09 40.19 3.12
CA LEU A 295 0.97 39.92 2.17
C LEU A 295 0.37 39.27 0.92
N ARG A 296 0.90 39.60 -0.26
CA ARG A 296 0.47 39.06 -1.54
C ARG A 296 1.66 38.63 -2.40
N ILE A 297 1.53 37.45 -3.01
CA ILE A 297 2.36 36.98 -4.12
C ILE A 297 1.46 36.81 -5.33
N THR A 298 1.75 37.52 -6.41
CA THR A 298 1.13 37.30 -7.73
C THR A 298 2.15 36.62 -8.63
N ARG A 299 1.72 35.64 -9.44
CA ARG A 299 2.49 35.05 -10.53
C ARG A 299 1.79 35.27 -11.86
N THR A 300 2.58 35.63 -12.87
CA THR A 300 2.17 35.66 -14.28
C THR A 300 3.29 35.08 -15.16
N GLY A 301 3.14 33.82 -15.61
CA GLY A 301 4.13 33.04 -16.34
C GLY A 301 5.45 32.87 -15.56
N ASN A 302 6.50 33.53 -16.04
CA ASN A 302 7.82 33.58 -15.39
C ASN A 302 8.03 34.85 -14.53
N GLN A 303 7.02 35.71 -14.40
CA GLN A 303 7.06 36.91 -13.56
C GLN A 303 6.40 36.65 -12.21
N VAL A 304 6.98 37.19 -11.14
CA VAL A 304 6.43 37.16 -9.78
C VAL A 304 6.44 38.58 -9.22
N GLU A 305 5.33 38.96 -8.59
CA GLU A 305 5.20 40.21 -7.84
C GLU A 305 5.04 39.94 -6.35
N LEU A 306 5.76 40.71 -5.54
CA LEU A 306 5.67 40.72 -4.08
C LEU A 306 5.04 42.04 -3.65
N ALA A 307 3.97 42.00 -2.87
CA ALA A 307 3.27 43.20 -2.38
C ALA A 307 2.77 43.02 -0.93
N TYR A 308 2.59 44.12 -0.20
CA TYR A 308 1.92 44.11 1.12
C TYR A 308 0.83 45.18 1.19
N SER A 309 -0.09 45.04 2.15
CA SER A 309 -1.08 46.04 2.53
C SER A 309 -0.95 46.33 4.03
N ASN A 310 -1.17 47.58 4.43
CA ASN A 310 -1.30 48.04 5.82
C ASN A 310 -2.70 48.59 6.14
N ASP A 311 -3.69 48.34 5.27
CA ASP A 311 -5.04 48.91 5.32
C ASP A 311 -6.15 47.84 5.22
N GLY A 312 -5.86 46.63 5.70
CA GLY A 312 -6.81 45.52 5.72
C GLY A 312 -6.97 44.80 4.37
N GLY A 313 -6.01 44.96 3.45
CA GLY A 313 -6.07 44.43 2.10
C GLY A 313 -6.82 45.32 1.10
N THR A 314 -7.04 46.60 1.43
CA THR A 314 -7.76 47.56 0.57
C THR A 314 -6.86 48.09 -0.56
N SER A 315 -5.59 48.38 -0.27
CA SER A 315 -4.58 48.74 -1.25
C SER A 315 -3.26 48.03 -0.98
N TYR A 316 -2.51 47.72 -2.03
CA TYR A 316 -1.26 46.94 -1.96
C TYR A 316 -0.08 47.73 -2.50
N ASP A 317 0.89 48.02 -1.63
CA ASP A 317 2.21 48.56 -1.98
C ASP A 317 3.03 47.47 -2.68
N LEU A 318 3.38 47.69 -3.95
CA LEU A 318 4.27 46.81 -4.71
C LEU A 318 5.70 46.92 -4.15
N VAL A 319 6.21 45.80 -3.63
CA VAL A 319 7.56 45.71 -3.07
C VAL A 319 8.59 45.41 -4.15
N ARG A 320 8.28 44.45 -5.03
CA ARG A 320 9.18 44.00 -6.09
C ARG A 320 8.45 43.19 -7.15
N THR A 321 8.74 43.49 -8.42
CA THR A 321 8.44 42.62 -9.57
C THR A 321 9.73 41.99 -10.08
N SER A 322 9.70 40.70 -10.39
CA SER A 322 10.87 39.92 -10.79
C SER A 322 10.55 38.92 -11.88
N SER A 323 11.34 38.93 -12.95
CA SER A 323 11.27 37.94 -14.04
C SER A 323 12.35 36.87 -13.83
N PHE A 324 11.91 35.62 -13.72
CA PHE A 324 12.74 34.44 -13.60
C PHE A 324 13.13 33.95 -15.01
N SER A 325 14.29 33.29 -15.15
CA SER A 325 14.68 32.70 -16.44
C SER A 325 13.77 31.53 -16.86
N ALA A 326 13.27 30.80 -15.85
CA ALA A 326 12.18 29.83 -15.96
C ALA A 326 11.58 29.63 -14.55
N LEU A 327 10.28 29.34 -14.49
CA LEU A 327 9.59 28.75 -13.34
C LEU A 327 8.79 27.55 -13.85
N SER A 328 8.79 26.43 -13.12
CA SER A 328 7.92 25.31 -13.45
C SER A 328 6.44 25.70 -13.31
N ASN A 329 5.53 24.96 -13.98
CA ASN A 329 4.10 25.24 -13.82
C ASN A 329 3.61 24.87 -12.40
N ASN A 330 4.21 23.88 -11.73
CA ASN A 330 3.80 23.36 -10.43
C ASN A 330 4.66 23.95 -9.30
N LEU A 331 4.25 25.09 -8.74
CA LEU A 331 4.98 25.77 -7.66
C LEU A 331 4.38 25.46 -6.30
N ARG A 332 5.22 25.35 -5.28
CA ARG A 332 4.79 25.33 -3.88
C ARG A 332 4.65 26.77 -3.41
N ILE A 333 3.44 27.15 -2.99
CA ILE A 333 3.10 28.46 -2.43
C ILE A 333 2.53 28.27 -1.02
N GLY A 334 2.90 29.15 -0.09
CA GLY A 334 2.31 29.13 1.25
C GLY A 334 2.99 29.98 2.29
N ILE A 335 2.68 29.69 3.55
CA ILE A 335 3.13 30.41 4.75
C ILE A 335 4.46 29.81 5.21
N TYR A 336 5.50 30.63 5.35
CA TYR A 336 6.78 30.23 5.94
C TYR A 336 7.03 30.92 7.27
N ALA A 337 7.82 30.28 8.13
CA ALA A 337 8.39 30.92 9.31
C ALA A 337 9.74 30.32 9.75
N ALA A 338 10.58 31.18 10.31
CA ALA A 338 11.82 30.83 11.01
C ALA A 338 12.03 31.81 12.15
N GLN A 339 12.47 31.38 13.34
CA GLN A 339 12.69 32.29 14.48
C GLN A 339 14.15 32.68 14.67
N GLY A 340 15.12 31.84 14.29
CA GLY A 340 16.54 32.05 14.59
C GLY A 340 16.95 31.70 16.03
N THR A 341 16.03 31.19 16.85
CA THR A 341 16.23 30.85 18.27
C THR A 341 15.50 29.57 18.67
N ASP A 342 16.03 28.86 19.65
CA ASP A 342 15.44 27.62 20.21
C ASP A 342 14.23 27.86 21.15
N ALA A 343 13.66 29.07 21.15
CA ALA A 343 12.41 29.39 21.83
C ALA A 343 11.21 29.08 20.94
N SER A 344 10.27 28.27 21.44
CA SER A 344 8.99 28.03 20.77
C SER A 344 8.14 29.30 20.71
N ASN A 345 7.53 29.57 19.56
CA ASN A 345 6.73 30.77 19.30
C ASN A 345 5.51 30.42 18.44
N ASN A 346 4.37 31.03 18.77
CA ASN A 346 3.12 30.85 18.04
C ASN A 346 2.91 31.97 17.01
N PHE A 347 2.20 31.63 15.94
CA PHE A 347 1.75 32.53 14.89
C PHE A 347 0.28 32.27 14.54
N GLY A 348 -0.39 33.32 14.08
CA GLY A 348 -1.70 33.23 13.45
C GLY A 348 -1.65 33.90 12.07
N VAL A 349 -2.18 33.20 11.08
CA VAL A 349 -2.44 33.72 9.73
C VAL A 349 -3.90 33.46 9.40
N SER A 350 -4.56 34.45 8.81
CA SER A 350 -6.01 34.47 8.56
C SER A 350 -6.31 35.08 7.20
N ASN A 351 -7.57 35.03 6.76
CA ASN A 351 -8.03 35.56 5.47
C ASN A 351 -7.15 35.10 4.29
N ILE A 352 -6.75 33.82 4.33
CA ILE A 352 -5.95 33.17 3.30
C ILE A 352 -6.83 33.00 2.07
N SER A 353 -6.34 33.46 0.92
CA SER A 353 -7.02 33.34 -0.37
C SER A 353 -6.02 32.95 -1.44
N LEU A 354 -6.41 31.97 -2.25
CA LEU A 354 -5.63 31.46 -3.37
C LEU A 354 -6.51 31.55 -4.63
N LEU A 355 -6.29 32.58 -5.44
CA LEU A 355 -6.88 32.66 -6.76
C LEU A 355 -5.91 32.00 -7.75
N ALA A 356 -6.34 31.01 -8.53
CA ALA A 356 -5.53 30.37 -9.57
C ALA A 356 -6.43 29.94 -10.76
N ASN A 357 -5.85 29.60 -11.92
CA ASN A 357 -6.62 29.33 -13.14
C ASN A 357 -7.72 28.26 -12.94
N SER A 358 -8.92 28.52 -13.45
CA SER A 358 -10.04 27.59 -13.33
C SER A 358 -9.86 26.32 -14.14
N GLN A 359 -9.99 25.16 -13.49
CA GLN A 359 -10.40 23.91 -14.15
C GLN A 359 -11.82 24.11 -14.72
N GLU A 360 -12.06 23.73 -15.98
CA GLU A 360 -13.39 23.88 -16.60
C GLU A 360 -14.41 22.89 -16.01
N ASN A 361 -15.21 23.35 -15.06
CA ASN A 361 -16.28 22.57 -14.46
C ASN A 361 -17.58 22.64 -15.30
N SER A 362 -17.79 21.66 -16.18
CA SER A 362 -18.94 21.62 -17.08
C SER A 362 -20.23 21.10 -16.42
N SER A 363 -20.76 21.82 -15.43
CA SER A 363 -22.06 21.52 -14.80
C SER A 363 -23.13 22.57 -15.17
N SER A 364 -23.97 22.26 -16.17
CA SER A 364 -25.05 23.16 -16.59
C SER A 364 -26.24 23.15 -15.62
N SER A 365 -26.49 24.26 -14.93
CA SER A 365 -27.62 24.41 -14.02
C SER A 365 -28.97 24.53 -14.76
N VAL A 366 -29.93 23.67 -14.43
CA VAL A 366 -31.36 23.87 -14.72
C VAL A 366 -32.19 23.64 -13.46
N ALA A 367 -32.93 24.66 -13.05
CA ALA A 367 -33.64 24.68 -11.78
C ALA A 367 -34.95 23.88 -11.82
N SER A 368 -35.26 23.17 -10.74
CA SER A 368 -36.51 22.43 -10.57
C SER A 368 -37.67 23.37 -10.21
N SER A 369 -38.70 23.44 -11.06
CA SER A 369 -40.01 24.00 -10.71
C SER A 369 -41.09 22.94 -10.95
N ALA A 370 -41.85 22.58 -9.91
CA ALA A 370 -42.68 21.39 -9.89
C ALA A 370 -44.07 21.55 -10.56
N SER A 371 -44.53 20.51 -11.26
CA SER A 371 -45.96 20.20 -11.38
C SER A 371 -46.22 18.73 -11.78
N SER A 372 -47.32 18.19 -11.27
CA SER A 372 -47.80 16.80 -11.37
C SER A 372 -48.41 16.37 -12.72
N ASN A 373 -48.48 15.05 -12.92
CA ASN A 373 -49.58 14.23 -13.50
C ASN A 373 -49.34 13.38 -14.76
N GLN A 374 -49.60 12.07 -14.56
CA GLN A 374 -50.39 11.13 -15.38
C GLN A 374 -50.06 10.87 -16.88
N SER A 375 -49.68 9.61 -17.11
CA SER A 375 -50.34 8.67 -18.03
C SER A 375 -50.45 8.95 -19.55
N SER A 376 -49.69 8.14 -20.28
CA SER A 376 -50.18 7.16 -21.27
C SER A 376 -50.28 7.49 -22.78
N SER A 377 -49.80 6.50 -23.54
CA SER A 377 -50.36 5.95 -24.80
C SER A 377 -49.88 6.45 -26.16
N GLN A 378 -49.54 5.47 -27.01
CA GLN A 378 -49.56 5.42 -28.49
C GLN A 378 -48.53 6.29 -29.25
N LEU A 379 -47.70 5.71 -30.14
CA LEU A 379 -47.99 5.22 -31.52
C LEU A 379 -48.41 6.39 -32.45
N SER A 380 -47.89 6.56 -33.67
CA SER A 380 -47.08 5.65 -34.52
C SER A 380 -46.39 6.41 -35.68
N SER A 381 -45.54 5.70 -36.46
CA SER A 381 -45.24 5.93 -37.91
C SER A 381 -44.57 7.27 -38.31
N THR A 382 -43.83 7.46 -39.41
CA THR A 382 -43.14 6.67 -40.48
C THR A 382 -42.20 7.69 -41.19
N GLY A 383 -41.12 7.37 -41.91
CA GLY A 383 -40.50 6.11 -42.35
C GLY A 383 -39.67 6.38 -43.63
N SER A 384 -38.84 5.42 -44.09
CA SER A 384 -38.12 5.42 -45.39
C SER A 384 -36.99 6.47 -45.61
N SER A 385 -35.93 6.23 -46.39
CA SER A 385 -35.39 4.98 -46.99
C SER A 385 -33.97 5.19 -47.58
N ASN A 386 -33.34 4.07 -48.00
CA ASN A 386 -32.20 3.94 -48.94
C ASN A 386 -30.75 4.20 -48.47
N GLN A 387 -30.12 3.08 -48.06
CA GLN A 387 -28.85 2.53 -48.57
C GLN A 387 -27.94 3.35 -49.51
N GLY A 388 -26.63 3.20 -49.32
CA GLY A 388 -25.77 2.65 -50.39
C GLY A 388 -24.44 3.37 -50.65
N GLY A 389 -23.31 2.79 -50.20
CA GLY A 389 -21.97 3.23 -50.62
C GLY A 389 -20.83 2.79 -49.71
N GLN A 390 -20.15 1.67 -50.03
CA GLN A 390 -18.83 1.35 -49.48
C GLN A 390 -17.73 1.78 -50.47
N SER A 391 -16.61 2.33 -49.98
CA SER A 391 -15.25 1.80 -50.23
C SER A 391 -14.11 2.64 -49.62
N SER A 392 -13.21 1.95 -48.93
CA SER A 392 -11.75 2.16 -48.86
C SER A 392 -11.13 3.55 -48.52
N SER A 393 -10.54 3.61 -47.30
CA SER A 393 -9.07 3.64 -47.05
C SER A 393 -8.40 4.89 -46.45
N THR A 394 -7.25 4.60 -45.80
CA THR A 394 -6.20 5.49 -45.23
C THR A 394 -6.59 6.44 -44.10
N SER A 395 -6.43 5.95 -42.87
CA SER A 395 -6.30 6.75 -41.65
C SER A 395 -5.00 7.57 -41.62
N SER A 396 -5.03 8.73 -40.97
CA SER A 396 -3.84 9.34 -40.37
C SER A 396 -4.24 10.03 -39.07
N ASN A 397 -3.43 9.90 -38.01
CA ASN A 397 -3.86 10.21 -36.65
C ASN A 397 -3.70 11.71 -36.35
N GLN A 398 -4.74 12.31 -35.76
CA GLN A 398 -4.60 13.46 -34.87
C GLN A 398 -5.02 13.00 -33.47
N ALA A 399 -4.11 13.10 -32.50
CA ALA A 399 -4.39 12.81 -31.11
C ALA A 399 -4.93 14.07 -30.44
N ASN A 400 -6.22 14.07 -30.09
CA ASN A 400 -6.78 15.10 -29.22
C ASN A 400 -6.31 14.85 -27.79
N SER A 401 -5.59 15.79 -27.20
CA SER A 401 -5.20 15.74 -25.79
C SER A 401 -6.42 16.03 -24.89
N SER A 402 -7.01 14.98 -24.33
CA SER A 402 -8.12 15.08 -23.37
C SER A 402 -7.67 15.65 -22.02
N SER A 403 -8.50 16.50 -21.42
CA SER A 403 -8.34 16.95 -20.04
C SER A 403 -8.55 15.80 -19.04
N SER A 404 -7.61 15.63 -18.11
CA SER A 404 -7.69 14.61 -17.06
C SER A 404 -8.73 14.99 -16.00
N ALA A 405 -9.93 14.43 -16.12
CA ALA A 405 -10.86 14.28 -15.00
C ALA A 405 -10.55 12.96 -14.26
N PRO A 406 -10.87 12.84 -12.96
CA PRO A 406 -10.76 11.56 -12.26
C PRO A 406 -11.61 10.48 -12.95
N TYR A 407 -11.12 9.25 -12.97
CA TYR A 407 -11.91 8.12 -13.44
C TYR A 407 -12.97 7.78 -12.39
N ILE A 408 -14.15 8.36 -12.54
CA ILE A 408 -15.34 7.96 -11.78
C ILE A 408 -15.93 6.73 -12.51
N PRO A 409 -16.01 5.55 -11.86
CA PRO A 409 -16.83 4.45 -12.36
C PRO A 409 -18.27 4.97 -12.50
N VAL A 410 -18.81 4.90 -13.71
CA VAL A 410 -20.06 5.60 -14.07
C VAL A 410 -21.17 5.28 -13.06
N ASP A 411 -21.89 6.33 -12.65
CA ASP A 411 -23.03 6.32 -11.72
C ASP A 411 -22.75 6.23 -10.20
N ILE A 412 -21.49 6.34 -9.71
CA ILE A 412 -21.21 6.49 -8.27
C ILE A 412 -20.80 7.94 -7.91
N THR A 413 -21.58 8.59 -7.02
CA THR A 413 -21.25 9.90 -6.41
C THR A 413 -21.37 9.79 -4.89
N LEU A 414 -20.24 9.91 -4.19
CA LEU A 414 -20.18 9.84 -2.72
C LEU A 414 -20.63 11.17 -2.09
N SER A 415 -21.29 11.11 -0.93
CA SER A 415 -21.56 12.30 -0.11
C SER A 415 -20.29 12.78 0.62
N GLN A 416 -20.25 14.06 1.04
CA GLN A 416 -19.14 14.57 1.85
C GLN A 416 -19.01 13.79 3.16
N ASP A 417 -20.12 13.50 3.85
CA ASP A 417 -20.14 12.62 5.02
C ASP A 417 -19.46 11.28 4.73
N CYS A 418 -19.71 10.67 3.57
CA CYS A 418 -19.08 9.40 3.20
C CYS A 418 -17.59 9.55 2.90
N ILE A 419 -17.16 10.61 2.22
CA ILE A 419 -15.74 10.90 1.95
C ILE A 419 -15.00 11.12 3.28
N ASP A 420 -15.56 11.90 4.20
CA ASP A 420 -14.98 12.14 5.52
C ASP A 420 -14.94 10.83 6.34
N LEU A 421 -16.02 10.04 6.33
CA LEU A 421 -16.10 8.76 7.02
C LEU A 421 -15.08 7.73 6.50
N THR A 422 -14.66 7.83 5.25
CA THR A 422 -13.81 6.81 4.58
C THR A 422 -12.36 7.24 4.36
N THR A 423 -12.06 8.55 4.48
CA THR A 423 -10.71 9.11 4.30
C THR A 423 -10.16 9.83 5.53
N ASN A 424 -11.00 10.36 6.42
CA ASN A 424 -10.55 11.11 7.60
C ASN A 424 -10.37 10.18 8.82
N PRO A 425 -9.15 10.05 9.38
CA PRO A 425 -8.91 9.24 10.58
C PRO A 425 -9.45 9.86 11.87
N THR A 426 -9.83 11.16 11.89
CA THR A 426 -10.39 11.83 13.08
C THR A 426 -11.91 11.79 13.17
N VAL A 427 -12.59 11.20 12.20
CA VAL A 427 -14.06 11.07 12.13
C VAL A 427 -14.39 9.59 12.31
N ASN A 428 -14.90 9.18 13.47
CA ASN A 428 -15.19 7.79 13.75
C ASN A 428 -16.50 7.32 13.08
N TRP A 429 -16.78 6.02 13.13
CA TRP A 429 -17.76 5.37 12.24
C TRP A 429 -19.23 5.81 12.39
N ARG A 430 -19.58 6.61 13.40
CA ARG A 430 -20.92 7.20 13.58
C ARG A 430 -20.88 8.70 13.90
N ASP A 431 -19.80 9.39 13.52
CA ASP A 431 -19.56 10.81 13.82
C ASP A 431 -20.09 11.76 12.72
N THR A 432 -20.74 11.23 11.68
CA THR A 432 -21.26 11.97 10.51
C THR A 432 -22.80 11.95 10.47
N ALA A 433 -23.41 12.53 9.44
CA ALA A 433 -24.87 12.42 9.24
C ALA A 433 -25.32 10.98 8.89
N LEU A 434 -24.42 10.10 8.46
CA LEU A 434 -24.70 8.67 8.25
C LEU A 434 -24.76 7.95 9.60
N GLN A 435 -25.92 7.38 9.95
CA GLN A 435 -26.18 6.89 11.31
C GLN A 435 -26.66 5.43 11.36
N THR A 436 -27.42 4.98 10.36
CA THR A 436 -27.83 3.58 10.26
C THR A 436 -26.70 2.70 9.72
N ASP A 437 -26.72 1.43 10.11
CA ASP A 437 -25.76 0.44 9.61
C ASP A 437 -25.79 0.34 8.08
N GLN A 438 -26.97 0.39 7.46
CA GLN A 438 -27.11 0.34 6.00
C GLN A 438 -26.44 1.53 5.31
N GLU A 439 -26.69 2.77 5.77
CA GLU A 439 -26.08 3.98 5.19
C GLU A 439 -24.55 3.95 5.28
N ILE A 440 -24.03 3.53 6.43
CA ILE A 440 -22.59 3.46 6.68
C ILE A 440 -21.96 2.33 5.85
N VAL A 441 -22.59 1.16 5.76
CA VAL A 441 -22.06 0.02 4.98
C VAL A 441 -22.17 0.25 3.47
N GLU A 442 -23.23 0.90 2.98
CA GLU A 442 -23.32 1.32 1.59
C GLU A 442 -22.21 2.32 1.23
N CYS A 443 -21.97 3.31 2.08
CA CYS A 443 -20.83 4.22 1.94
C CYS A 443 -19.49 3.45 1.95
N LEU A 444 -19.28 2.53 2.89
CA LEU A 444 -18.05 1.74 2.99
C LEU A 444 -17.83 0.85 1.75
N TYR A 445 -18.89 0.31 1.15
CA TYR A 445 -18.83 -0.46 -0.10
C TYR A 445 -18.54 0.43 -1.30
N GLN A 446 -19.32 1.50 -1.53
CA GLN A 446 -19.14 2.40 -2.66
C GLN A 446 -17.74 3.06 -2.66
N SER A 447 -17.24 3.48 -1.49
CA SER A 447 -15.91 4.07 -1.31
C SER A 447 -14.75 3.08 -1.43
N LEU A 448 -14.97 1.78 -1.14
CA LEU A 448 -13.97 0.74 -1.39
C LEU A 448 -13.83 0.43 -2.88
N GLY A 449 -14.90 0.70 -3.66
CA GLY A 449 -14.95 0.37 -5.07
C GLY A 449 -15.34 -1.08 -5.32
N ARG A 450 -14.95 -1.62 -6.48
CA ARG A 450 -15.33 -2.98 -6.89
C ARG A 450 -14.15 -3.88 -7.26
N PRO A 451 -14.27 -5.21 -7.06
CA PRO A 451 -13.36 -6.17 -7.67
C PRO A 451 -13.54 -6.22 -9.19
N VAL A 452 -12.46 -6.59 -9.90
CA VAL A 452 -12.47 -6.95 -11.32
C VAL A 452 -11.91 -8.34 -11.53
N GLY A 453 -12.31 -9.01 -12.62
CA GLY A 453 -11.94 -10.40 -12.89
C GLY A 453 -12.80 -11.41 -12.12
N TYR A 454 -12.31 -12.62 -11.88
CA TYR A 454 -13.14 -13.74 -11.40
C TYR A 454 -13.91 -13.47 -10.08
N GLY A 455 -13.44 -12.56 -9.21
CA GLY A 455 -14.14 -12.15 -7.98
C GLY A 455 -15.08 -10.94 -8.10
N GLU A 456 -15.38 -10.48 -9.31
CA GLU A 456 -16.22 -9.30 -9.65
C GLU A 456 -17.61 -9.19 -8.99
N ASN A 457 -18.12 -10.31 -8.47
CA ASN A 457 -19.43 -10.43 -7.80
C ASN A 457 -19.37 -10.36 -6.27
N ALA A 458 -18.18 -10.23 -5.66
CA ALA A 458 -18.04 -10.16 -4.20
C ALA A 458 -18.63 -8.84 -3.65
N MET A 459 -19.66 -8.96 -2.79
CA MET A 459 -20.29 -7.81 -2.11
C MET A 459 -19.96 -7.76 -0.61
N GLY A 460 -19.46 -8.86 -0.05
CA GLY A 460 -19.07 -8.95 1.35
C GLY A 460 -20.25 -8.73 2.30
N GLY A 461 -20.05 -7.87 3.29
CA GLY A 461 -21.04 -7.50 4.30
C GLY A 461 -22.12 -6.52 3.84
N TYR A 462 -22.12 -6.10 2.58
CA TYR A 462 -23.15 -5.21 2.01
C TYR A 462 -24.34 -6.02 1.45
N ASP A 463 -25.56 -5.53 1.71
CA ASP A 463 -26.80 -5.95 1.08
C ASP A 463 -27.55 -4.73 0.52
N PRO A 464 -27.80 -4.64 -0.80
CA PRO A 464 -28.59 -3.56 -1.39
C PRO A 464 -30.09 -3.61 -1.03
N ASN A 465 -30.57 -4.69 -0.40
CA ASN A 465 -31.96 -4.81 0.06
C ASN A 465 -32.20 -4.24 1.47
N GLY A 466 -31.19 -3.63 2.11
CA GLY A 466 -31.34 -2.93 3.37
C GLY A 466 -30.97 -3.70 4.64
N ASN A 467 -30.43 -4.93 4.53
CA ASN A 467 -30.14 -5.79 5.69
C ASN A 467 -28.65 -5.79 6.11
N SER A 468 -27.86 -4.79 5.71
CA SER A 468 -26.45 -4.68 6.11
C SER A 468 -26.31 -4.31 7.59
N LYS A 469 -25.48 -5.06 8.32
CA LYS A 469 -25.06 -4.78 9.71
C LYS A 469 -23.66 -4.17 9.74
N LEU A 470 -23.43 -3.23 10.65
CA LEU A 470 -22.12 -2.66 10.94
C LEU A 470 -21.65 -3.12 12.32
N THR A 471 -20.55 -3.87 12.36
CA THR A 471 -19.89 -4.23 13.62
C THR A 471 -18.62 -3.40 13.81
N ILE A 472 -18.53 -2.66 14.91
CA ILE A 472 -17.34 -1.87 15.28
C ILE A 472 -16.61 -2.61 16.41
N ILE A 473 -15.39 -3.06 16.15
CA ILE A 473 -14.52 -3.77 17.09
C ILE A 473 -13.83 -2.75 18.02
N THR A 474 -13.86 -2.99 19.32
CA THR A 474 -13.37 -2.09 20.38
C THR A 474 -12.45 -2.79 21.37
N LYS A 475 -11.53 -2.05 21.99
CA LYS A 475 -10.62 -2.50 23.06
C LYS A 475 -11.24 -2.37 24.45
N ASN A 476 -12.12 -1.40 24.68
CA ASN A 476 -12.73 -1.14 25.99
C ASN A 476 -14.02 -1.95 26.27
N SER A 477 -14.16 -3.13 25.64
CA SER A 477 -15.30 -4.03 25.81
C SER A 477 -15.08 -5.05 26.94
N SER A 478 -16.16 -5.62 27.46
CA SER A 478 -16.12 -6.81 28.33
C SER A 478 -15.83 -8.12 27.57
N VAL A 479 -15.76 -8.06 26.24
CA VAL A 479 -15.45 -9.16 25.32
C VAL A 479 -14.14 -8.83 24.62
N THR A 480 -13.20 -9.79 24.51
CA THR A 480 -11.89 -9.54 23.87
C THR A 480 -12.02 -9.18 22.38
N VAL A 481 -11.00 -8.54 21.82
CA VAL A 481 -10.94 -8.17 20.40
C VAL A 481 -11.04 -9.41 19.51
N GLU A 482 -10.33 -10.48 19.85
CA GLU A 482 -10.42 -11.78 19.18
C GLU A 482 -11.84 -12.36 19.24
N GLN A 483 -12.52 -12.31 20.39
CA GLN A 483 -13.86 -12.88 20.52
C GLN A 483 -14.92 -12.03 19.79
N GLN A 484 -14.83 -10.70 19.83
CA GLN A 484 -15.68 -9.81 19.02
C GLN A 484 -15.56 -10.12 17.52
N LEU A 485 -14.34 -10.42 17.04
CA LEU A 485 -14.11 -10.84 15.65
C LEU A 485 -14.71 -12.21 15.36
N LEU A 486 -14.56 -13.20 16.24
CA LEU A 486 -15.19 -14.52 16.09
C LEU A 486 -16.72 -14.41 15.99
N ASP A 487 -17.33 -13.66 16.91
CA ASP A 487 -18.79 -13.45 16.96
C ASP A 487 -19.29 -12.71 15.70
N ALA A 488 -18.50 -11.80 15.15
CA ALA A 488 -18.85 -11.02 13.96
C ALA A 488 -18.67 -11.78 12.63
N LEU A 489 -17.71 -12.72 12.57
CA LEU A 489 -17.30 -13.41 11.33
C LEU A 489 -17.97 -14.78 11.11
N THR A 490 -18.42 -15.46 12.16
CA THR A 490 -18.79 -16.90 12.08
C THR A 490 -20.17 -17.17 11.47
N ASP A 491 -21.10 -16.21 11.51
CA ASP A 491 -22.46 -16.38 10.97
C ASP A 491 -22.53 -16.13 9.44
N ASN A 492 -23.75 -16.17 8.86
CA ASN A 492 -23.99 -15.92 7.43
C ASN A 492 -24.77 -14.60 7.13
N VAL A 493 -24.95 -13.70 8.10
CA VAL A 493 -25.66 -12.41 7.88
C VAL A 493 -24.75 -11.39 7.20
N HIS A 494 -25.31 -10.46 6.42
CA HIS A 494 -24.55 -9.37 5.81
C HIS A 494 -23.97 -8.47 6.91
N ASN A 495 -22.66 -8.59 7.18
CA ASN A 495 -21.99 -7.90 8.27
C ASN A 495 -20.66 -7.30 7.79
N TRP A 496 -20.54 -5.98 7.85
CA TRP A 496 -19.31 -5.24 7.59
C TRP A 496 -18.64 -4.92 8.92
N ILE A 497 -17.36 -5.27 9.05
CA ILE A 497 -16.66 -5.31 10.32
C ILE A 497 -15.47 -4.35 10.24
N VAL A 498 -15.54 -3.29 11.02
CA VAL A 498 -14.50 -2.25 11.13
C VAL A 498 -13.91 -2.21 12.54
N PHE A 499 -12.75 -1.61 12.70
CA PHE A 499 -12.13 -1.35 14.00
C PHE A 499 -12.33 0.12 14.39
N ASP A 500 -12.63 0.41 15.66
CA ASP A 500 -12.73 1.80 16.14
C ASP A 500 -11.46 2.62 15.81
N LYS A 501 -11.61 3.73 15.08
CA LYS A 501 -10.45 4.49 14.56
C LYS A 501 -9.61 5.10 15.68
N VAL A 502 -10.23 5.49 16.79
CA VAL A 502 -9.57 6.18 17.90
C VAL A 502 -8.85 5.18 18.80
N GLU A 503 -9.53 4.09 19.18
CA GLU A 503 -8.93 3.04 20.00
C GLU A 503 -7.82 2.29 19.26
N PHE A 504 -7.94 2.11 17.94
CA PHE A 504 -6.92 1.49 17.08
C PHE A 504 -6.02 2.49 16.34
N ALA A 505 -5.98 3.77 16.76
CA ALA A 505 -5.02 4.77 16.25
C ALA A 505 -3.54 4.42 16.55
N ASN A 506 -3.31 3.51 17.50
CA ASN A 506 -2.01 2.91 17.82
C ASN A 506 -2.08 1.38 17.61
N GLU A 507 -0.91 0.79 17.31
CA GLU A 507 -0.80 -0.64 16.99
C GLU A 507 -1.48 -1.55 18.01
N HIS A 508 -2.06 -2.65 17.53
CA HIS A 508 -2.66 -3.68 18.36
C HIS A 508 -2.49 -5.05 17.73
N GLU A 509 -1.81 -5.94 18.45
CA GLU A 509 -1.61 -7.32 18.05
C GLU A 509 -2.87 -8.15 18.34
N ILE A 510 -3.49 -8.69 17.30
CA ILE A 510 -4.61 -9.63 17.39
C ILE A 510 -4.07 -11.02 17.11
N GLY A 511 -4.22 -11.93 18.07
CA GLY A 511 -3.69 -13.29 17.99
C GLY A 511 -4.83 -14.29 18.12
N MET A 512 -5.40 -14.75 17.00
CA MET A 512 -6.62 -15.58 17.04
C MET A 512 -6.44 -16.89 17.84
N TYR A 513 -5.20 -17.35 17.99
CA TYR A 513 -4.83 -18.47 18.88
C TYR A 513 -5.24 -18.24 20.36
N ARG A 514 -5.38 -16.97 20.81
CA ARG A 514 -5.78 -16.60 22.18
C ARG A 514 -7.16 -17.11 22.58
N SER A 515 -8.05 -17.29 21.60
CA SER A 515 -9.37 -17.93 21.82
C SER A 515 -9.29 -19.34 22.41
N TYR A 516 -8.12 -19.99 22.32
CA TYR A 516 -7.83 -21.30 22.89
C TYR A 516 -7.11 -21.26 24.25
N CYS A 517 -6.74 -20.09 24.78
CA CYS A 517 -5.92 -19.99 26.00
C CYS A 517 -6.66 -20.36 27.31
N ASN A 518 -7.98 -20.50 27.28
CA ASN A 518 -8.77 -21.06 28.38
C ASN A 518 -8.79 -22.61 28.39
N ASN A 519 -8.23 -23.26 27.37
CA ASN A 519 -8.29 -24.71 27.19
C ASN A 519 -7.10 -25.40 27.89
N SER A 520 -7.40 -26.21 28.92
CA SER A 520 -6.37 -26.89 29.72
C SER A 520 -5.46 -27.83 28.91
N THR A 521 -5.94 -28.41 27.81
CA THR A 521 -5.11 -29.22 26.90
C THR A 521 -4.10 -28.36 26.15
N VAL A 522 -4.50 -27.17 25.71
CA VAL A 522 -3.64 -26.20 25.00
C VAL A 522 -2.57 -25.67 25.95
N LEU A 523 -2.98 -25.25 27.16
CA LEU A 523 -2.06 -24.80 28.22
C LEU A 523 -1.06 -25.89 28.61
N GLY A 524 -1.50 -27.14 28.75
CA GLY A 524 -0.64 -28.28 29.02
C GLY A 524 0.33 -28.61 27.88
N MET A 525 -0.06 -28.42 26.62
CA MET A 525 0.82 -28.64 25.46
C MET A 525 1.84 -27.53 25.24
N LEU A 526 1.54 -26.28 25.59
CA LEU A 526 2.46 -25.14 25.53
C LEU A 526 3.39 -25.04 26.76
N ASP A 527 3.12 -25.80 27.83
CA ASP A 527 3.61 -25.53 29.20
C ASP A 527 3.45 -24.04 29.54
N ALA A 528 2.19 -23.59 29.58
CA ALA A 528 1.80 -22.19 29.78
C ALA A 528 0.66 -22.07 30.79
N SER A 529 0.62 -20.97 31.54
CA SER A 529 -0.60 -20.49 32.18
C SER A 529 -1.48 -19.71 31.20
N GLU A 530 -2.76 -19.47 31.53
CA GLU A 530 -3.68 -18.69 30.69
C GLU A 530 -3.15 -17.28 30.40
N THR A 531 -2.57 -16.60 31.39
CA THR A 531 -1.94 -15.28 31.21
C THR A 531 -0.77 -15.34 30.23
N GLU A 532 0.10 -16.34 30.34
CA GLU A 532 1.28 -16.53 29.48
C GLU A 532 0.94 -17.02 28.07
N CYS A 533 -0.21 -17.67 27.90
CA CYS A 533 -0.73 -18.00 26.58
C CYS A 533 -1.27 -16.74 25.90
N ASN A 534 -2.06 -15.93 26.61
CA ASN A 534 -2.58 -14.67 26.09
C ASN A 534 -1.45 -13.65 25.79
N ASP A 535 -0.46 -13.55 26.68
CA ASP A 535 0.75 -12.74 26.52
C ASP A 535 2.00 -13.64 26.46
N TYR A 536 2.38 -14.02 25.24
CA TYR A 536 3.50 -14.92 24.98
C TYR A 536 4.86 -14.35 25.43
N TRP A 537 4.97 -13.04 25.68
CA TRP A 537 6.18 -12.45 26.24
C TRP A 537 6.42 -12.88 27.69
N GLN A 538 5.35 -13.12 28.47
CA GLN A 538 5.47 -13.67 29.83
C GLN A 538 5.94 -15.12 29.79
N TRP A 539 5.43 -15.93 28.84
CA TRP A 539 5.94 -17.28 28.57
C TRP A 539 7.43 -17.26 28.24
N CYS A 540 7.84 -16.44 27.26
CA CYS A 540 9.25 -16.26 26.88
C CYS A 540 10.12 -15.86 28.08
N THR A 541 9.65 -14.91 28.88
CA THR A 541 10.35 -14.42 30.09
C THR A 541 10.56 -15.53 31.11
N ARG A 542 9.53 -16.36 31.42
CA ARG A 542 9.70 -17.52 32.31
C ARG A 542 10.67 -18.55 31.73
N LYS A 543 10.63 -18.79 30.42
CA LYS A 543 11.51 -19.75 29.73
C LYS A 543 12.96 -19.25 29.56
N GLY A 544 13.22 -17.96 29.80
CA GLY A 544 14.53 -17.33 29.61
C GLY A 544 14.83 -16.90 28.18
N PHE A 545 13.82 -16.85 27.30
CA PHE A 545 13.96 -16.38 25.93
C PHE A 545 13.85 -14.86 25.85
N SER A 546 14.85 -14.20 25.25
CA SER A 546 14.91 -12.74 25.09
C SER A 546 15.13 -12.35 23.63
N GLY A 547 14.66 -11.15 23.27
CA GLY A 547 14.62 -10.65 21.89
C GLY A 547 13.40 -11.14 21.11
N GLU A 548 12.82 -10.29 20.27
CA GLU A 548 11.53 -10.52 19.61
C GLU A 548 11.52 -11.73 18.68
N ALA A 549 12.40 -11.76 17.67
CA ALA A 549 12.47 -12.85 16.70
C ALA A 549 12.71 -14.22 17.37
N ASN A 550 13.50 -14.24 18.45
CA ASN A 550 13.75 -15.42 19.26
C ASN A 550 12.49 -15.84 20.04
N CYS A 551 11.85 -14.92 20.77
CA CYS A 551 10.61 -15.18 21.51
C CYS A 551 9.49 -15.69 20.60
N ARG A 552 9.25 -15.04 19.44
CA ARG A 552 8.30 -15.52 18.43
C ARG A 552 8.65 -16.92 17.91
N THR A 553 9.93 -17.19 17.64
CA THR A 553 10.41 -18.52 17.16
C THR A 553 10.19 -19.63 18.19
N GLU A 554 10.44 -19.38 19.47
CA GLU A 554 10.27 -20.40 20.52
C GLU A 554 8.79 -20.65 20.85
N PHE A 555 7.94 -19.60 20.87
CA PHE A 555 6.52 -19.74 21.17
C PHE A 555 5.73 -20.31 19.98
N PHE A 556 5.74 -19.62 18.83
CA PHE A 556 4.95 -20.03 17.67
C PHE A 556 5.59 -21.23 16.96
N ASN A 557 6.80 -21.04 16.41
CA ASN A 557 7.38 -21.99 15.44
C ASN A 557 7.86 -23.32 16.07
N LYS A 558 7.90 -23.40 17.41
CA LYS A 558 8.32 -24.57 18.19
C LYS A 558 7.27 -25.07 19.18
N ALA A 559 6.84 -24.26 20.16
CA ALA A 559 5.88 -24.74 21.17
C ALA A 559 4.47 -24.95 20.59
N MET A 560 4.01 -24.07 19.70
CA MET A 560 2.73 -24.23 19.00
C MET A 560 2.80 -25.21 17.82
N ASN A 561 4.01 -25.58 17.36
CA ASN A 561 4.23 -26.51 16.25
C ASN A 561 4.05 -27.99 16.67
N ASN A 562 2.83 -28.34 17.07
CA ASN A 562 2.48 -29.63 17.66
C ASN A 562 1.23 -30.19 16.98
N LYS A 563 1.36 -31.33 16.28
CA LYS A 563 0.27 -32.03 15.55
C LYS A 563 -1.00 -32.25 16.39
N ASN A 564 -0.86 -32.38 17.70
CA ASN A 564 -1.97 -32.69 18.62
C ASN A 564 -2.61 -31.46 19.25
N ILE A 565 -2.07 -30.25 19.07
CA ILE A 565 -2.66 -29.04 19.66
C ILE A 565 -3.94 -28.67 18.89
N PRO A 566 -5.07 -28.34 19.56
CA PRO A 566 -6.35 -28.09 18.89
C PRO A 566 -6.52 -26.66 18.33
N ILE A 567 -5.48 -25.81 18.39
CA ILE A 567 -5.50 -24.46 17.80
C ILE A 567 -5.66 -24.57 16.28
N ARG A 568 -6.62 -23.87 15.68
CA ARG A 568 -6.84 -23.78 14.24
C ARG A 568 -7.19 -22.35 13.84
N ILE A 569 -6.97 -22.00 12.57
CA ILE A 569 -7.40 -20.70 12.05
C ILE A 569 -8.95 -20.58 12.10
N PRO A 570 -9.52 -19.45 12.56
CA PRO A 570 -10.96 -19.28 12.58
C PRO A 570 -11.58 -19.32 11.19
N ALA A 571 -12.80 -19.84 11.09
CA ALA A 571 -13.53 -19.95 9.85
C ALA A 571 -14.65 -18.91 9.75
N VAL A 572 -14.71 -18.23 8.62
CA VAL A 572 -15.63 -17.13 8.32
C VAL A 572 -16.79 -17.64 7.48
N GLY A 573 -18.02 -17.24 7.84
CA GLY A 573 -19.25 -17.57 7.12
C GLY A 573 -19.54 -16.60 5.97
N SER A 574 -20.64 -16.80 5.25
CA SER A 574 -21.02 -15.98 4.09
C SER A 574 -21.30 -14.51 4.45
N ASN A 575 -21.24 -13.64 3.44
CA ASN A 575 -21.66 -12.24 3.49
C ASN A 575 -20.88 -11.40 4.52
N LYS A 576 -19.56 -11.42 4.42
CA LYS A 576 -18.65 -10.76 5.38
C LYS A 576 -17.71 -9.78 4.70
N THR A 577 -17.61 -8.58 5.26
CA THR A 577 -16.44 -7.73 5.02
C THR A 577 -15.67 -7.56 6.32
N LEU A 578 -14.34 -7.75 6.27
CA LEU A 578 -13.42 -7.35 7.33
C LEU A 578 -12.53 -6.23 6.78
N ASP A 579 -12.66 -5.04 7.37
CA ASP A 579 -12.14 -3.78 6.85
C ASP A 579 -11.28 -3.07 7.89
N GLY A 580 -9.97 -3.03 7.62
CA GLY A 580 -8.97 -2.41 8.50
C GLY A 580 -8.63 -0.96 8.16
N ARG A 581 -9.43 -0.26 7.33
CA ARG A 581 -9.21 1.16 7.00
C ARG A 581 -9.10 2.02 8.26
N MET A 582 -8.09 2.90 8.28
CA MET A 582 -7.78 3.82 9.39
C MET A 582 -7.50 3.16 10.76
N SER A 583 -7.22 1.85 10.81
CA SER A 583 -6.90 1.10 12.03
C SER A 583 -5.50 0.51 11.98
N LYS A 584 -4.75 0.55 13.09
CA LYS A 584 -3.45 -0.13 13.26
C LYS A 584 -3.57 -1.50 13.94
N ALA A 585 -4.74 -2.14 13.87
CA ALA A 585 -4.86 -3.57 14.12
C ALA A 585 -3.98 -4.37 13.13
N TYR A 586 -3.26 -5.36 13.64
CA TYR A 586 -2.57 -6.38 12.84
C TYR A 586 -2.78 -7.78 13.42
N PHE A 587 -2.80 -8.79 12.56
CA PHE A 587 -2.97 -10.19 12.90
C PHE A 587 -1.61 -10.87 13.03
N MET A 588 -1.33 -11.45 14.20
CA MET A 588 -0.09 -12.18 14.46
C MET A 588 -0.23 -13.66 14.11
N PHE A 589 0.81 -14.18 13.46
CA PHE A 589 1.06 -15.58 13.15
C PHE A 589 0.09 -16.26 12.16
N SER A 590 -1.20 -16.04 12.29
CA SER A 590 -2.25 -16.71 11.52
C SER A 590 -3.48 -15.82 11.32
N GLY A 591 -4.14 -15.94 10.16
CA GLY A 591 -5.40 -15.25 9.87
C GLY A 591 -6.60 -16.19 9.85
N PHE A 592 -7.27 -16.30 8.69
CA PHE A 592 -8.64 -16.82 8.58
C PHE A 592 -8.82 -17.87 7.48
N ALA A 593 -9.74 -18.82 7.71
CA ALA A 593 -10.33 -19.63 6.65
C ALA A 593 -11.66 -19.03 6.18
N ILE A 594 -11.91 -19.03 4.87
CA ILE A 594 -13.21 -18.77 4.26
C ILE A 594 -13.81 -20.14 3.94
N GLY A 595 -14.92 -20.47 4.59
CA GLY A 595 -15.46 -21.83 4.60
C GLY A 595 -14.62 -22.84 5.39
N LYS A 596 -14.94 -24.13 5.24
CA LYS A 596 -14.27 -25.27 5.88
C LYS A 596 -14.30 -26.50 4.97
N ASP A 597 -13.31 -27.36 5.12
CA ASP A 597 -13.31 -28.72 4.60
C ASP A 597 -12.85 -29.73 5.66
N SER A 598 -13.15 -31.02 5.45
CA SER A 598 -12.50 -32.14 6.14
C SER A 598 -12.05 -33.14 5.10
N ASP A 599 -10.79 -33.57 5.16
CA ASP A 599 -10.20 -34.55 4.23
C ASP A 599 -10.42 -34.19 2.75
N GLY A 600 -10.51 -32.88 2.47
CA GLY A 600 -10.79 -32.29 1.18
C GLY A 600 -12.20 -32.52 0.62
N VAL A 601 -13.19 -32.68 1.50
CA VAL A 601 -14.63 -32.57 1.21
C VAL A 601 -15.14 -31.29 1.88
N PRO A 602 -15.88 -30.41 1.18
CA PRO A 602 -16.50 -29.23 1.79
C PRO A 602 -17.37 -29.58 3.00
N THR A 603 -17.18 -28.85 4.11
CA THR A 603 -18.01 -28.96 5.33
C THR A 603 -18.65 -27.62 5.71
N GLN A 604 -18.15 -26.50 5.18
CA GLN A 604 -18.81 -25.20 5.17
C GLN A 604 -18.42 -24.46 3.88
N THR A 605 -19.41 -24.03 3.12
CA THR A 605 -19.23 -23.11 1.97
C THR A 605 -19.57 -21.70 2.44
N SER A 606 -18.83 -20.68 2.00
CA SER A 606 -19.00 -19.30 2.49
C SER A 606 -18.73 -18.29 1.38
N ASN A 607 -19.80 -17.63 0.92
CA ASN A 607 -19.78 -16.86 -0.33
C ASN A 607 -19.92 -15.35 -0.06
N SER A 608 -19.50 -14.53 -1.03
CA SER A 608 -19.52 -13.06 -0.95
C SER A 608 -18.69 -12.56 0.24
N ILE A 609 -17.37 -12.53 0.08
CA ILE A 609 -16.41 -12.18 1.15
C ILE A 609 -15.44 -11.10 0.67
N ILE A 610 -15.21 -10.09 1.50
CA ILE A 610 -14.22 -9.03 1.26
C ILE A 610 -13.27 -8.94 2.46
N PHE A 611 -11.97 -9.14 2.26
CA PHE A 611 -10.95 -8.85 3.27
C PHE A 611 -10.07 -7.69 2.78
N THR A 612 -10.07 -6.57 3.50
CA THR A 612 -9.40 -5.36 3.03
C THR A 612 -8.74 -4.49 4.08
N HIS A 613 -7.63 -3.83 3.69
CA HIS A 613 -6.84 -2.95 4.55
C HIS A 613 -6.39 -3.63 5.86
N LEU A 614 -6.16 -4.95 5.81
CA LEU A 614 -5.66 -5.75 6.92
C LEU A 614 -4.12 -5.81 6.90
N ASP A 615 -3.54 -6.07 8.06
CA ASP A 615 -2.09 -6.22 8.28
C ASP A 615 -1.89 -7.61 8.90
N PHE A 616 -1.12 -8.46 8.26
CA PHE A 616 -0.84 -9.83 8.68
C PHE A 616 0.67 -10.00 8.86
N ARG A 617 1.10 -10.40 10.06
CA ARG A 617 2.53 -10.49 10.41
C ARG A 617 2.87 -11.90 10.86
N GLY A 618 3.79 -12.54 10.16
CA GLY A 618 4.27 -13.88 10.51
C GLY A 618 5.15 -13.91 11.75
N ALA A 619 5.41 -15.13 12.23
CA ALA A 619 6.38 -15.40 13.28
C ALA A 619 7.77 -15.81 12.71
N GLY A 620 8.02 -15.54 11.43
CA GLY A 620 9.23 -15.99 10.73
C GLY A 620 9.30 -17.50 10.49
N HIS A 621 8.18 -18.22 10.58
CA HIS A 621 8.14 -19.64 10.20
C HIS A 621 8.35 -19.76 8.69
N VAL A 622 9.21 -20.67 8.26
CA VAL A 622 9.63 -20.72 6.85
C VAL A 622 8.83 -21.70 6.00
N GLU A 623 8.56 -22.91 6.51
CA GLU A 623 7.89 -24.00 5.78
C GLU A 623 7.23 -25.01 6.74
N ASP A 624 5.98 -25.40 6.47
CA ASP A 624 5.21 -26.50 7.09
C ASP A 624 5.07 -26.41 8.64
N HIS A 625 3.87 -26.08 9.12
CA HIS A 625 3.57 -25.91 10.55
C HIS A 625 2.25 -26.59 10.94
N TYR A 626 2.26 -27.41 12.00
CA TYR A 626 1.18 -28.36 12.32
C TYR A 626 -0.22 -27.79 12.66
N VAL A 627 -0.38 -26.47 12.79
CA VAL A 627 -1.70 -25.80 12.94
C VAL A 627 -2.21 -25.16 11.65
N ASP A 628 -1.46 -25.32 10.56
CA ASP A 628 -1.61 -24.68 9.26
C ASP A 628 -1.96 -23.17 9.36
N PRO A 629 -1.03 -22.32 9.84
CA PRO A 629 -1.24 -20.88 10.07
C PRO A 629 -1.14 -20.07 8.75
N ASP A 630 -2.03 -20.37 7.81
CA ASP A 630 -2.28 -19.55 6.62
C ASP A 630 -2.86 -18.18 7.05
N MET A 631 -2.55 -17.11 6.33
CA MET A 631 -3.16 -15.80 6.59
C MET A 631 -4.57 -15.70 5.98
N ILE A 632 -4.77 -16.16 4.75
CA ILE A 632 -6.10 -16.31 4.16
C ILE A 632 -6.21 -17.66 3.42
N ARG A 633 -7.08 -18.53 3.91
CA ARG A 633 -7.40 -19.83 3.29
C ARG A 633 -8.80 -19.85 2.71
N SER A 634 -8.96 -19.74 1.40
CA SER A 634 -10.25 -19.99 0.73
C SER A 634 -10.45 -21.48 0.54
N THR A 635 -11.47 -22.09 1.16
CA THR A 635 -11.74 -23.54 1.05
C THR A 635 -13.24 -23.85 0.99
N GLY A 636 -13.61 -25.13 1.02
CA GLY A 636 -15.01 -25.55 1.16
C GLY A 636 -15.91 -25.19 -0.02
N PHE A 637 -15.37 -25.11 -1.24
CA PHE A 637 -16.08 -24.68 -2.45
C PHE A 637 -16.65 -23.25 -2.40
N SER A 638 -16.12 -22.41 -1.50
CA SER A 638 -16.51 -21.01 -1.30
C SER A 638 -16.29 -20.15 -2.55
N SER A 639 -17.20 -19.21 -2.84
CA SER A 639 -17.18 -18.39 -4.05
C SER A 639 -17.28 -16.88 -3.81
N ASP A 640 -16.88 -16.10 -4.81
CA ASP A 640 -17.09 -14.65 -4.89
C ASP A 640 -16.36 -13.91 -3.76
N ILE A 641 -15.03 -14.00 -3.80
CA ILE A 641 -14.10 -13.57 -2.75
C ILE A 641 -13.18 -12.47 -3.29
N TRP A 642 -13.03 -11.38 -2.52
CA TRP A 642 -12.12 -10.29 -2.84
C TRP A 642 -11.12 -10.04 -1.70
N ILE A 643 -9.83 -10.17 -2.01
CA ILE A 643 -8.71 -9.95 -1.10
C ILE A 643 -7.97 -8.72 -1.60
N HIS A 644 -8.20 -7.56 -0.96
CA HIS A 644 -7.84 -6.26 -1.50
C HIS A 644 -7.04 -5.39 -0.55
N LYS A 645 -5.98 -4.71 -1.00
CA LYS A 645 -5.29 -3.67 -0.19
C LYS A 645 -4.75 -4.18 1.16
N ASN A 646 -4.38 -5.46 1.28
CA ASN A 646 -3.82 -6.01 2.53
C ASN A 646 -2.29 -6.03 2.50
N THR A 647 -1.66 -5.90 3.67
CA THR A 647 -0.21 -6.07 3.86
C THR A 647 0.07 -7.41 4.53
N PHE A 648 1.10 -8.12 4.06
CA PHE A 648 1.63 -9.34 4.66
C PHE A 648 3.14 -9.16 4.89
N ASP A 649 3.61 -9.23 6.14
CA ASP A 649 5.03 -9.20 6.52
C ASP A 649 5.45 -10.56 7.08
N THR A 650 6.09 -11.37 6.24
CA THR A 650 6.25 -12.82 6.42
C THR A 650 4.90 -13.54 6.65
N THR A 651 4.92 -14.85 6.89
CA THR A 651 3.72 -15.67 7.11
C THR A 651 3.95 -16.70 8.22
N GLY A 652 2.88 -17.37 8.66
CA GLY A 652 2.97 -18.62 9.42
C GLY A 652 3.19 -19.81 8.48
N ASP A 653 2.44 -19.87 7.37
CA ASP A 653 2.78 -20.68 6.20
C ASP A 653 2.67 -19.85 4.91
N SER A 654 1.46 -19.56 4.46
CA SER A 654 1.19 -18.79 3.24
C SER A 654 0.37 -17.51 3.47
N ALA A 655 0.30 -16.67 2.45
CA ALA A 655 -0.60 -15.53 2.42
C ALA A 655 -1.98 -15.94 1.86
N PHE A 656 -1.99 -16.66 0.73
CA PHE A 656 -3.21 -17.05 0.02
C PHE A 656 -3.21 -18.56 -0.31
N ASP A 657 -4.00 -19.34 0.41
CA ASP A 657 -4.23 -20.76 0.11
C ASP A 657 -5.65 -20.98 -0.41
N VAL A 658 -5.77 -21.32 -1.69
CA VAL A 658 -7.06 -21.68 -2.31
C VAL A 658 -7.14 -23.19 -2.44
N LYS A 659 -8.09 -23.79 -1.73
CA LYS A 659 -8.24 -25.24 -1.54
C LYS A 659 -9.66 -25.68 -1.90
N ILE A 660 -9.83 -26.97 -2.20
CA ILE A 660 -11.11 -27.68 -2.29
C ILE A 660 -12.15 -26.95 -3.18
N GLY A 661 -11.71 -26.52 -4.37
CA GLY A 661 -12.56 -25.91 -5.39
C GLY A 661 -13.15 -24.55 -5.02
N ALA A 662 -12.61 -23.83 -4.03
CA ALA A 662 -12.96 -22.43 -3.85
C ALA A 662 -12.56 -21.59 -5.08
N HIS A 663 -13.44 -20.72 -5.53
CA HIS A 663 -13.42 -20.14 -6.88
C HIS A 663 -14.01 -18.73 -6.91
N ASN A 664 -14.03 -18.07 -8.08
CA ASN A 664 -14.45 -16.69 -8.23
C ASN A 664 -13.70 -15.74 -7.27
N ILE A 665 -12.36 -15.76 -7.32
CA ILE A 665 -11.50 -15.02 -6.38
C ILE A 665 -10.72 -13.93 -7.11
N THR A 666 -10.78 -12.69 -6.62
CA THR A 666 -9.87 -11.60 -7.02
C THR A 666 -8.94 -11.24 -5.86
N ILE A 667 -7.65 -11.17 -6.14
CA ILE A 667 -6.57 -10.84 -5.21
C ILE A 667 -5.85 -9.61 -5.79
N SER A 668 -6.06 -8.42 -5.22
CA SER A 668 -5.56 -7.19 -5.84
C SER A 668 -5.03 -6.12 -4.90
N PHE A 669 -3.99 -5.41 -5.34
CA PHE A 669 -3.35 -4.34 -4.57
C PHE A 669 -2.86 -4.79 -3.18
N ASN A 670 -2.47 -6.06 -3.01
CA ASN A 670 -1.87 -6.53 -1.77
C ASN A 670 -0.34 -6.36 -1.82
N ARG A 671 0.29 -6.03 -0.69
CA ARG A 671 1.75 -5.96 -0.54
C ARG A 671 2.24 -7.14 0.30
N LEU A 672 3.03 -8.03 -0.28
CA LEU A 672 3.59 -9.20 0.37
C LEU A 672 5.10 -9.02 0.50
N VAL A 673 5.58 -8.84 1.73
CA VAL A 673 6.99 -8.63 2.06
C VAL A 673 7.55 -9.91 2.69
N ASN A 674 8.64 -10.45 2.12
CA ASN A 674 9.39 -11.59 2.64
C ASN A 674 8.57 -12.89 2.84
N VAL A 675 7.45 -13.03 2.13
CA VAL A 675 6.56 -14.19 2.18
C VAL A 675 7.13 -15.35 1.34
N LYS A 676 7.76 -16.33 1.99
CA LYS A 676 8.50 -17.43 1.33
C LYS A 676 7.64 -18.35 0.46
N ARG A 677 6.39 -18.63 0.87
CA ARG A 677 5.45 -19.55 0.20
C ARG A 677 4.11 -18.84 -0.05
N ALA A 678 4.10 -17.82 -0.90
CA ALA A 678 2.99 -16.85 -0.92
C ALA A 678 1.62 -17.42 -1.28
N VAL A 679 1.51 -18.22 -2.35
CA VAL A 679 0.23 -18.58 -2.96
C VAL A 679 0.17 -20.07 -3.38
N LEU A 680 -0.73 -20.83 -2.76
CA LEU A 680 -0.98 -22.24 -3.11
C LEU A 680 -2.42 -22.43 -3.59
N HIS A 681 -2.59 -22.84 -4.84
CA HIS A 681 -3.89 -23.14 -5.44
C HIS A 681 -4.01 -24.65 -5.68
N GLY A 682 -4.72 -25.33 -4.78
CA GLY A 682 -4.89 -26.77 -4.74
C GLY A 682 -3.79 -27.47 -3.94
N SER A 683 -4.17 -28.12 -2.84
CA SER A 683 -3.25 -28.76 -1.89
C SER A 683 -2.67 -30.11 -2.36
N SER A 684 -3.39 -30.85 -3.20
CA SER A 684 -2.98 -32.19 -3.68
C SER A 684 -3.27 -32.39 -5.17
N ASP A 685 -2.42 -33.18 -5.83
CA ASP A 685 -2.53 -33.59 -7.22
C ASP A 685 -3.75 -34.52 -7.45
N SER A 686 -4.15 -35.31 -6.43
CA SER A 686 -5.30 -36.22 -6.47
C SER A 686 -6.65 -35.55 -6.19
N ARG A 687 -6.69 -34.29 -5.76
CA ARG A 687 -7.93 -33.57 -5.43
C ARG A 687 -8.57 -32.97 -6.69
N GLU A 688 -9.41 -33.77 -7.34
CA GLU A 688 -10.04 -33.41 -8.62
C GLU A 688 -10.88 -32.12 -8.55
N ILE A 689 -11.55 -31.90 -7.41
CA ILE A 689 -12.32 -30.68 -7.10
C ILE A 689 -11.52 -29.37 -7.23
N ASN A 690 -10.18 -29.41 -7.20
CA ASN A 690 -9.35 -28.22 -7.46
C ASN A 690 -9.43 -27.72 -8.90
N GLN A 691 -10.02 -28.48 -9.84
CA GLN A 691 -10.29 -28.02 -11.21
C GLN A 691 -11.22 -26.80 -11.28
N PHE A 692 -12.06 -26.59 -10.25
CA PHE A 692 -13.00 -25.48 -10.19
C PHE A 692 -12.34 -24.16 -9.75
N ILE A 693 -11.11 -24.19 -9.21
CA ILE A 693 -10.43 -22.99 -8.71
C ILE A 693 -10.24 -21.98 -9.86
N THR A 694 -10.83 -20.79 -9.74
CA THR A 694 -10.62 -19.64 -10.64
C THR A 694 -10.15 -18.44 -9.83
N THR A 695 -9.06 -17.82 -10.29
CA THR A 695 -8.34 -16.77 -9.53
C THR A 695 -7.81 -15.67 -10.44
N THR A 696 -8.01 -14.41 -10.06
CA THR A 696 -7.40 -13.23 -10.71
C THR A 696 -6.44 -12.57 -9.72
N MET A 697 -5.17 -12.40 -10.10
CA MET A 697 -4.19 -11.62 -9.33
C MET A 697 -3.76 -10.40 -10.13
N HIS A 698 -4.04 -9.18 -9.63
CA HIS A 698 -3.59 -7.96 -10.31
C HIS A 698 -3.05 -6.88 -9.38
N HIS A 699 -2.05 -6.14 -9.87
CA HIS A 699 -1.50 -4.98 -9.18
C HIS A 699 -1.01 -5.27 -7.75
N ASN A 700 -0.62 -6.51 -7.45
CA ASN A 700 0.00 -6.88 -6.18
C ASN A 700 1.51 -6.63 -6.22
N ALA A 701 2.08 -6.20 -5.09
CA ALA A 701 3.51 -6.05 -4.89
C ALA A 701 4.06 -7.27 -4.13
N PHE A 702 4.78 -8.14 -4.84
CA PHE A 702 5.49 -9.28 -4.25
C PHE A 702 6.95 -8.90 -4.04
N VAL A 703 7.40 -8.81 -2.79
CA VAL A 703 8.67 -8.17 -2.42
C VAL A 703 9.55 -9.10 -1.60
N THR A 704 10.78 -9.34 -2.07
CA THR A 704 11.88 -9.86 -1.24
C THR A 704 12.83 -8.71 -0.93
N THR A 705 13.05 -8.39 0.34
CA THR A 705 14.01 -7.33 0.71
C THR A 705 15.46 -7.81 0.54
N ASP A 706 16.39 -6.91 0.24
CA ASP A 706 17.78 -7.23 -0.13
C ASP A 706 18.55 -7.98 0.98
N ASP A 707 18.23 -7.69 2.25
CA ASP A 707 18.75 -8.37 3.43
C ASP A 707 18.18 -9.78 3.58
N SER A 708 16.86 -9.93 3.37
CA SER A 708 16.14 -11.20 3.43
C SER A 708 16.40 -12.11 2.24
N TYR A 709 16.82 -11.57 1.08
CA TYR A 709 17.07 -12.33 -0.15
C TYR A 709 17.98 -13.54 0.08
N LYS A 710 19.11 -13.37 0.77
CA LYS A 710 20.04 -14.47 1.09
C LYS A 710 19.54 -15.35 2.23
N LEU A 711 18.83 -14.78 3.21
CA LEU A 711 18.30 -15.50 4.37
C LEU A 711 17.20 -16.50 3.95
N LEU A 712 16.40 -16.17 2.93
CA LEU A 712 15.25 -16.95 2.50
C LEU A 712 15.53 -17.91 1.33
N GLY A 713 16.76 -17.94 0.79
CA GLY A 713 17.22 -18.91 -0.21
C GLY A 713 17.40 -18.37 -1.64
N ASN A 714 17.67 -17.07 -1.77
CA ASN A 714 17.88 -16.31 -3.01
C ASN A 714 16.64 -16.26 -3.94
N THR A 715 15.45 -16.50 -3.39
CA THR A 715 14.13 -16.24 -3.99
C THR A 715 13.05 -16.43 -2.92
N LEU A 716 11.88 -15.85 -3.15
CA LEU A 716 10.61 -16.39 -2.65
C LEU A 716 9.92 -17.17 -3.81
N ARG A 717 8.89 -17.96 -3.52
CA ARG A 717 8.30 -18.90 -4.49
C ARG A 717 6.80 -19.13 -4.29
N ARG A 718 6.20 -19.90 -5.21
CA ARG A 718 4.75 -20.21 -5.27
C ARG A 718 3.91 -18.93 -5.43
N VAL A 719 3.86 -18.39 -6.65
CA VAL A 719 2.99 -17.28 -7.05
C VAL A 719 2.32 -17.55 -8.41
N PRO A 720 1.35 -18.49 -8.48
CA PRO A 720 1.05 -19.56 -7.54
C PRO A 720 1.86 -20.85 -7.77
N LEU A 721 1.77 -21.79 -6.84
CA LEU A 721 1.78 -23.23 -7.17
C LEU A 721 0.33 -23.64 -7.42
N LEU A 722 -0.02 -23.96 -8.67
CA LEU A 722 -1.38 -24.25 -9.12
C LEU A 722 -1.54 -25.71 -9.55
N ARG A 723 -2.63 -26.34 -9.09
CA ARG A 723 -3.05 -27.69 -9.44
C ARG A 723 -4.45 -27.70 -10.03
N ARG A 724 -4.61 -28.25 -11.24
CA ARG A 724 -5.86 -28.44 -12.00
C ARG A 724 -6.64 -27.17 -12.39
N GLY A 725 -6.81 -26.20 -11.49
CA GLY A 725 -7.58 -24.99 -11.72
C GLY A 725 -6.90 -23.95 -12.61
N THR A 726 -7.47 -22.75 -12.62
CA THR A 726 -7.18 -21.65 -13.53
C THR A 726 -6.73 -20.38 -12.78
N THR A 727 -5.73 -19.68 -13.31
CA THR A 727 -5.29 -18.38 -12.80
C THR A 727 -4.98 -17.39 -13.93
N HIS A 728 -5.42 -16.14 -13.77
CA HIS A 728 -5.03 -15.02 -14.62
C HIS A 728 -4.30 -13.98 -13.76
N MET A 729 -3.13 -13.53 -14.22
CA MET A 729 -2.26 -12.64 -13.47
C MET A 729 -1.79 -11.48 -14.33
N PHE A 730 -2.22 -10.25 -14.03
CA PHE A 730 -1.84 -9.08 -14.83
C PHE A 730 -1.34 -7.89 -14.03
N ASN A 731 -0.35 -7.19 -14.59
CA ASN A 731 0.24 -5.97 -14.01
C ASN A 731 0.64 -6.11 -12.51
N ASN A 732 1.17 -7.25 -12.08
CA ASN A 732 1.79 -7.40 -10.76
C ASN A 732 3.29 -7.06 -10.83
N VAL A 733 3.87 -6.70 -9.68
CA VAL A 733 5.30 -6.34 -9.55
C VAL A 733 6.00 -7.34 -8.63
N PHE A 734 7.12 -7.89 -9.11
CA PHE A 734 7.92 -8.90 -8.42
C PHE A 734 9.33 -8.36 -8.15
N VAL A 735 9.62 -7.96 -6.90
CA VAL A 735 10.93 -7.48 -6.47
C VAL A 735 11.76 -8.64 -5.91
N ASN A 736 12.95 -8.82 -6.48
CA ASN A 736 13.98 -9.79 -6.08
C ASN A 736 13.56 -11.28 -6.13
N TYR A 737 12.57 -11.64 -6.97
CA TYR A 737 12.28 -13.04 -7.31
C TYR A 737 13.26 -13.55 -8.38
N ARG A 738 13.78 -14.77 -8.21
CA ARG A 738 14.85 -15.34 -9.08
C ARG A 738 14.49 -16.63 -9.81
N LYS A 739 13.67 -17.49 -9.19
CA LYS A 739 13.40 -18.87 -9.65
C LYS A 739 12.07 -19.37 -9.10
N GLU A 740 11.42 -20.30 -9.81
CA GLU A 740 10.24 -21.04 -9.32
C GLU A 740 9.10 -20.14 -8.80
N VAL A 741 8.82 -19.06 -9.54
CA VAL A 741 7.66 -18.19 -9.23
C VAL A 741 6.39 -18.98 -9.50
N LEU A 742 6.22 -19.43 -10.74
CA LEU A 742 5.08 -20.24 -11.17
C LEU A 742 5.42 -21.74 -11.12
N SER A 743 4.50 -22.54 -10.60
CA SER A 743 4.54 -24.01 -10.67
C SER A 743 3.16 -24.53 -11.08
N LEU A 744 3.08 -25.30 -12.18
CA LEU A 744 1.83 -25.77 -12.77
C LEU A 744 1.78 -27.30 -12.82
N ARG A 745 0.70 -27.88 -12.28
CA ARG A 745 0.58 -29.33 -12.08
C ARG A 745 -0.81 -29.83 -12.45
N VAL A 746 -0.87 -31.07 -12.92
CA VAL A 746 -2.10 -31.83 -13.21
C VAL A 746 -3.10 -31.03 -14.08
N GLY A 747 -2.63 -30.46 -15.19
CA GLY A 747 -3.49 -29.75 -16.15
C GLY A 747 -3.90 -28.32 -15.76
N ALA A 748 -3.33 -27.77 -14.68
CA ALA A 748 -3.47 -26.36 -14.28
C ALA A 748 -3.31 -25.39 -15.47
N ARG A 749 -4.12 -24.33 -15.53
CA ARG A 749 -4.07 -23.30 -16.59
C ARG A 749 -3.67 -21.95 -16.01
N ALA A 750 -2.62 -21.33 -16.56
CA ALA A 750 -2.18 -20.00 -16.16
C ALA A 750 -2.01 -19.07 -17.35
N PHE A 751 -2.50 -17.84 -17.22
CA PHE A 751 -2.19 -16.73 -18.11
C PHE A 751 -1.53 -15.62 -17.28
N LEU A 752 -0.29 -15.28 -17.59
CA LEU A 752 0.39 -14.09 -17.03
C LEU A 752 0.52 -13.05 -18.14
N GLU A 753 0.16 -11.80 -17.89
CA GLU A 753 0.41 -10.71 -18.84
C GLU A 753 0.75 -9.33 -18.25
N GLY A 754 1.73 -8.64 -18.86
CA GLY A 754 2.12 -7.28 -18.47
C GLY A 754 2.71 -7.13 -17.04
N ASN A 755 3.21 -8.22 -16.44
CA ASN A 755 3.83 -8.21 -15.12
C ASN A 755 5.32 -7.81 -15.21
N VAL A 756 5.82 -7.14 -14.18
CA VAL A 756 7.21 -6.66 -14.08
C VAL A 756 7.98 -7.47 -13.05
N PHE A 757 9.15 -7.97 -13.45
CA PHE A 757 10.12 -8.62 -12.58
C PHE A 757 11.36 -7.72 -12.49
N ILE A 758 11.75 -7.33 -11.29
CA ILE A 758 12.93 -6.50 -11.05
C ILE A 758 13.82 -7.14 -9.99
N VAL A 759 15.12 -7.18 -10.24
CA VAL A 759 16.12 -7.62 -9.25
C VAL A 759 17.09 -6.47 -8.99
N ASN A 760 17.43 -6.22 -7.73
CA ASN A 760 18.46 -5.25 -7.39
C ASN A 760 19.81 -5.71 -8.00
N VAL A 761 20.48 -4.83 -8.75
CA VAL A 761 21.74 -5.12 -9.44
C VAL A 761 22.88 -5.57 -8.50
N SER A 762 22.80 -5.23 -7.21
CA SER A 762 23.72 -5.70 -6.16
C SER A 762 23.53 -7.19 -5.80
N LEU A 763 22.39 -7.80 -6.14
CA LEU A 763 22.07 -9.22 -5.94
C LEU A 763 22.38 -10.10 -7.18
N LYS A 764 23.15 -9.55 -8.13
CA LYS A 764 23.62 -10.25 -9.33
C LYS A 764 24.63 -11.37 -8.98
N GLU A 765 24.21 -12.62 -9.13
CA GLU A 765 25.03 -13.80 -8.76
C GLU A 765 26.08 -14.23 -9.81
N LYS A 766 26.03 -13.73 -11.06
CA LYS A 766 27.04 -14.03 -12.08
C LYS A 766 27.95 -12.82 -12.33
N SER A 767 29.14 -13.08 -12.87
CA SER A 767 30.12 -12.04 -13.19
C SER A 767 29.56 -10.97 -14.13
N SER A 768 28.88 -11.37 -15.22
CA SER A 768 28.21 -10.46 -16.16
C SER A 768 26.72 -10.31 -15.89
N ILE A 769 26.18 -9.16 -16.30
CA ILE A 769 24.73 -8.87 -16.27
C ILE A 769 23.98 -9.85 -17.18
N ALA A 770 24.41 -10.00 -18.44
CA ALA A 770 23.79 -10.90 -19.41
C ALA A 770 23.70 -12.37 -18.93
N ALA A 771 24.75 -12.91 -18.31
CA ALA A 771 24.71 -14.28 -17.77
C ALA A 771 23.75 -14.42 -16.57
N SER A 772 23.52 -13.33 -15.82
CA SER A 772 22.54 -13.32 -14.73
C SER A 772 21.11 -13.19 -15.25
N LEU A 773 20.86 -12.33 -16.24
CA LEU A 773 19.54 -12.19 -16.87
C LEU A 773 19.10 -13.51 -17.51
N ALA A 774 19.99 -14.17 -18.26
CA ALA A 774 19.72 -15.48 -18.87
C ALA A 774 19.44 -16.57 -17.81
N GLU A 775 20.17 -16.57 -16.70
CA GLU A 775 19.89 -17.48 -15.58
C GLU A 775 18.49 -17.24 -14.98
N ILE A 776 18.15 -15.99 -14.67
CA ILE A 776 16.87 -15.64 -14.04
C ILE A 776 15.71 -15.97 -14.99
N GLN A 777 15.80 -15.51 -16.25
CA GLN A 777 14.84 -15.79 -17.32
C GLN A 777 14.56 -17.29 -17.46
N GLY A 778 15.60 -18.14 -17.45
CA GLY A 778 15.45 -19.60 -17.54
C GLY A 778 14.92 -20.28 -16.26
N ASN A 779 14.96 -19.62 -15.10
CA ASN A 779 14.57 -20.20 -13.82
C ASN A 779 13.20 -19.76 -13.29
N LEU A 780 12.72 -18.56 -13.62
CA LEU A 780 11.47 -17.99 -13.09
C LEU A 780 10.25 -18.90 -13.32
N PHE A 781 10.16 -19.51 -14.51
CA PHE A 781 9.00 -20.31 -14.98
C PHE A 781 9.38 -21.74 -15.39
N LYS A 782 10.28 -22.40 -14.65
CA LYS A 782 10.79 -23.73 -15.03
C LYS A 782 9.87 -24.91 -14.69
N ASP A 783 8.98 -24.79 -13.70
CA ASP A 783 8.13 -25.88 -13.20
C ASP A 783 6.71 -25.84 -13.81
N ILE A 784 6.63 -25.60 -15.12
CA ILE A 784 5.37 -25.39 -15.87
C ILE A 784 4.88 -26.61 -16.67
N SER A 785 5.70 -27.66 -16.76
CA SER A 785 5.46 -28.81 -17.66
C SER A 785 4.25 -29.67 -17.27
N GLY A 786 3.77 -29.57 -16.03
CA GLY A 786 2.59 -30.27 -15.54
C GLY A 786 1.25 -29.58 -15.84
N GLY A 787 1.25 -28.40 -16.48
CA GLY A 787 0.06 -27.66 -16.86
C GLY A 787 0.25 -26.83 -18.13
N PHE A 788 -0.61 -25.86 -18.35
CA PHE A 788 -0.63 -24.98 -19.51
C PHE A 788 -0.33 -23.54 -19.09
N PHE A 789 0.60 -22.88 -19.77
CA PHE A 789 1.07 -21.54 -19.44
C PHE A 789 1.10 -20.65 -20.68
N ARG A 790 0.31 -19.57 -20.67
CA ARG A 790 0.43 -18.44 -21.60
C ARG A 790 1.10 -17.25 -20.89
N ASN A 791 1.99 -16.59 -21.61
CA ASN A 791 2.94 -15.62 -21.08
C ASN A 791 3.13 -14.49 -22.09
N ASP A 792 2.42 -13.38 -21.89
CA ASP A 792 2.39 -12.28 -22.85
C ASP A 792 2.95 -10.99 -22.22
N ARG A 793 3.96 -10.36 -22.85
CA ARG A 793 4.45 -9.02 -22.45
C ARG A 793 4.94 -8.96 -20.98
N ASN A 794 5.45 -10.07 -20.43
CA ASN A 794 6.10 -10.08 -19.11
C ASN A 794 7.61 -9.89 -19.27
N PHE A 795 8.21 -9.04 -18.44
CA PHE A 795 9.60 -8.62 -18.61
C PHE A 795 10.38 -8.61 -17.29
N LEU A 796 11.69 -8.84 -17.41
CA LEU A 796 12.68 -8.82 -16.35
C LEU A 796 13.68 -7.68 -16.57
N TRP A 797 14.09 -7.01 -15.50
CA TRP A 797 15.19 -6.05 -15.48
C TRP A 797 16.07 -6.25 -14.24
N PHE A 798 17.27 -5.66 -14.28
CA PHE A 798 17.93 -5.18 -13.07
C PHE A 798 17.52 -3.74 -12.74
N GLY A 799 17.67 -3.35 -11.48
CA GLY A 799 17.48 -1.97 -11.05
C GLY A 799 18.22 -1.60 -9.78
N SER A 800 17.95 -0.40 -9.27
CA SER A 800 18.47 0.09 -7.99
C SER A 800 17.80 -0.58 -6.78
N GLY A 801 18.33 -0.37 -5.58
CA GLY A 801 17.64 -0.75 -4.32
C GLY A 801 16.34 0.01 -4.05
N THR A 802 16.05 1.06 -4.82
CA THR A 802 14.77 1.79 -4.80
C THR A 802 13.87 1.42 -5.99
N CYS A 803 14.19 0.33 -6.71
CA CYS A 803 13.51 -0.13 -7.93
C CYS A 803 13.38 0.89 -9.07
N ILE A 804 14.38 1.76 -9.26
CA ILE A 804 14.56 2.42 -10.55
C ILE A 804 15.16 1.41 -11.53
N LEU A 805 14.50 1.19 -12.66
CA LEU A 805 14.91 0.25 -13.69
C LEU A 805 16.18 0.68 -14.43
N ASP A 806 17.02 -0.29 -14.79
CA ASP A 806 18.03 -0.14 -15.84
C ASP A 806 17.44 -0.70 -17.15
N ASP A 807 16.84 0.16 -17.97
CA ASP A 807 16.20 -0.23 -19.24
C ASP A 807 17.15 -0.92 -20.23
N THR A 808 18.47 -0.77 -20.08
CA THR A 808 19.44 -1.52 -20.90
C THR A 808 19.44 -3.02 -20.61
N THR A 809 18.76 -3.44 -19.53
CA THR A 809 18.64 -4.83 -19.08
C THR A 809 17.28 -5.47 -19.39
N LYS A 810 16.34 -4.75 -20.04
CA LYS A 810 14.99 -5.23 -20.35
C LYS A 810 15.01 -6.56 -21.12
N THR A 811 14.57 -7.62 -20.43
CA THR A 811 14.64 -9.01 -20.88
C THR A 811 13.23 -9.60 -20.95
N HIS A 812 12.75 -9.95 -22.14
CA HIS A 812 11.42 -10.57 -22.29
C HIS A 812 11.41 -12.00 -21.72
N LEU A 813 10.40 -12.34 -20.92
CA LEU A 813 10.25 -13.68 -20.35
C LEU A 813 9.49 -14.57 -21.34
N THR A 814 10.17 -15.51 -21.99
CA THR A 814 9.65 -16.26 -23.15
C THR A 814 9.10 -17.67 -22.85
N ALA A 815 9.18 -18.15 -21.61
CA ALA A 815 8.71 -19.48 -21.25
C ALA A 815 7.18 -19.61 -21.39
N THR A 816 6.72 -20.71 -21.99
CA THR A 816 5.31 -21.01 -22.29
C THR A 816 5.13 -22.53 -22.32
N ASN A 817 3.92 -23.05 -22.11
CA ASN A 817 3.65 -24.48 -22.27
C ASN A 817 2.22 -24.74 -22.79
N GLY A 818 2.10 -25.48 -23.88
CA GLY A 818 0.82 -25.79 -24.51
C GLY A 818 0.06 -24.53 -24.98
N SER A 819 -1.26 -24.52 -24.81
CA SER A 819 -2.12 -23.38 -25.14
C SER A 819 -3.05 -23.05 -23.97
N VAL A 820 -3.15 -21.76 -23.65
CA VAL A 820 -4.19 -21.20 -22.78
C VAL A 820 -4.83 -20.06 -23.56
N ASP A 821 -6.15 -20.04 -23.57
CA ASP A 821 -6.96 -19.02 -24.23
C ASP A 821 -6.83 -17.67 -23.51
N ASP A 822 -7.52 -16.63 -23.97
CA ASP A 822 -7.63 -15.39 -23.20
C ASP A 822 -8.61 -15.58 -22.04
N LEU A 823 -8.07 -15.67 -20.82
CA LEU A 823 -8.86 -15.88 -19.60
C LEU A 823 -9.66 -14.65 -19.16
N SER A 824 -9.44 -13.47 -19.76
CA SER A 824 -10.27 -12.30 -19.49
C SER A 824 -11.65 -12.38 -20.16
N GLN A 825 -11.83 -13.27 -21.15
CA GLN A 825 -13.12 -13.50 -21.81
C GLN A 825 -14.18 -14.13 -20.89
N ASP A 826 -13.77 -14.64 -19.73
CA ASP A 826 -14.68 -15.13 -18.67
C ASP A 826 -15.27 -13.99 -17.81
N TYR A 827 -14.81 -12.73 -17.97
CA TYR A 827 -15.15 -11.60 -17.11
C TYR A 827 -16.35 -10.80 -17.65
N ASN A 828 -17.09 -10.11 -16.77
CA ASN A 828 -18.15 -9.22 -17.22
C ASN A 828 -17.59 -7.93 -17.87
N ALA A 829 -18.45 -7.26 -18.64
CA ALA A 829 -18.09 -6.06 -19.39
C ALA A 829 -17.63 -4.86 -18.53
N ALA A 830 -18.03 -4.78 -17.25
CA ALA A 830 -17.55 -3.75 -16.33
C ALA A 830 -16.13 -4.06 -15.85
N SER A 831 -15.83 -5.32 -15.50
CA SER A 831 -14.45 -5.76 -15.23
C SER A 831 -13.52 -5.44 -16.40
N LEU A 832 -13.92 -5.81 -17.62
CA LEU A 832 -13.14 -5.53 -18.84
C LEU A 832 -12.95 -4.02 -19.06
N SER A 833 -14.01 -3.22 -19.00
CA SER A 833 -13.94 -1.76 -19.19
C SER A 833 -13.02 -1.05 -18.17
N VAL A 834 -13.03 -1.50 -16.91
CA VAL A 834 -12.12 -0.96 -15.88
C VAL A 834 -10.68 -1.40 -16.14
N ILE A 835 -10.46 -2.67 -16.49
CA ILE A 835 -9.12 -3.21 -16.81
C ILE A 835 -8.51 -2.50 -18.03
N ASP A 836 -9.27 -2.32 -19.11
CA ASP A 836 -8.79 -1.70 -20.34
C ASP A 836 -8.43 -0.22 -20.15
N GLY A 837 -9.20 0.53 -19.34
CA GLY A 837 -8.88 1.94 -19.02
C GLY A 837 -7.63 2.12 -18.14
N TRP A 838 -7.36 1.15 -17.26
CA TRP A 838 -6.28 1.21 -16.28
C TRP A 838 -5.16 0.18 -16.49
N ARG A 839 -5.06 -0.32 -17.71
CA ARG A 839 -3.97 -1.21 -18.12
C ARG A 839 -2.65 -0.44 -18.17
N PHE A 840 -1.59 -1.06 -17.63
CA PHE A 840 -0.23 -0.54 -17.74
C PHE A 840 0.60 -1.42 -18.68
N GLU A 841 1.56 -0.80 -19.37
CA GLU A 841 2.67 -1.52 -19.97
C GLU A 841 3.68 -1.93 -18.90
N ALA A 842 4.44 -2.99 -19.15
CA ALA A 842 5.51 -3.41 -18.25
C ALA A 842 6.69 -2.44 -18.35
N GLY A 843 6.89 -1.64 -17.29
CA GLY A 843 7.92 -0.59 -17.17
C GLY A 843 7.92 0.07 -15.78
N GLN A 844 8.55 1.25 -15.67
CA GLN A 844 8.71 1.97 -14.39
C GLN A 844 7.36 2.44 -13.83
N ASP A 845 6.50 3.01 -14.68
CA ASP A 845 5.20 3.58 -14.30
C ASP A 845 4.32 2.56 -13.54
N LEU A 846 4.40 1.28 -13.94
CA LEU A 846 3.72 0.19 -13.26
C LEU A 846 4.37 -0.16 -11.90
N ILE A 847 5.70 -0.09 -11.77
CA ILE A 847 6.37 -0.24 -10.47
C ILE A 847 5.89 0.87 -9.55
N ASP A 848 6.00 2.12 -9.98
CA ASP A 848 5.72 3.27 -9.12
C ASP A 848 4.25 3.28 -8.71
N TYR A 849 3.31 3.02 -9.63
CA TYR A 849 1.89 2.90 -9.35
C TYR A 849 1.55 1.75 -8.37
N VAL A 850 2.11 0.54 -8.57
CA VAL A 850 1.83 -0.62 -7.70
C VAL A 850 2.50 -0.50 -6.34
N ILE A 851 3.73 0.00 -6.26
CA ILE A 851 4.41 0.22 -4.97
C ILE A 851 3.69 1.30 -4.15
N LEU A 852 3.19 2.36 -4.80
CA LEU A 852 2.41 3.42 -4.17
C LEU A 852 1.04 2.93 -3.67
N THR A 853 0.30 2.15 -4.46
CA THR A 853 -1.09 1.77 -4.15
C THR A 853 -1.22 0.46 -3.36
N ALA A 854 -0.28 -0.49 -3.48
CA ALA A 854 -0.43 -1.80 -2.87
C ALA A 854 -0.18 -1.83 -1.35
N GLY A 855 -0.98 -2.63 -0.65
CA GLY A 855 -0.95 -2.79 0.79
C GLY A 855 -1.85 -1.81 1.54
N LYS A 856 -1.95 -2.06 2.85
CA LYS A 856 -2.87 -1.38 3.77
C LYS A 856 -2.71 0.14 3.83
N ASN A 857 -1.46 0.60 3.71
CA ASN A 857 -1.08 2.00 3.90
C ASN A 857 -0.75 2.72 2.57
N GLY A 858 -0.92 2.05 1.42
CA GLY A 858 -0.73 2.69 0.12
C GLY A 858 -1.92 3.57 -0.28
N ASP A 859 -1.78 4.32 -1.36
CA ASP A 859 -2.83 5.21 -1.88
C ASP A 859 -4.00 4.46 -2.56
N VAL A 860 -5.08 5.20 -2.85
CA VAL A 860 -6.33 4.70 -3.42
C VAL A 860 -6.16 4.19 -4.86
N PRO A 861 -6.46 2.90 -5.15
CA PRO A 861 -6.31 2.32 -6.47
C PRO A 861 -7.46 2.68 -7.42
N PHE A 862 -7.24 2.55 -8.73
CA PHE A 862 -8.19 2.92 -9.79
C PHE A 862 -9.62 2.37 -9.68
N ASN A 863 -9.83 1.28 -8.95
CA ASN A 863 -11.10 0.58 -8.88
C ASN A 863 -12.05 1.13 -7.80
N THR A 864 -11.65 2.20 -7.09
CA THR A 864 -12.53 3.04 -6.22
C THR A 864 -12.81 4.41 -6.84
N PRO A 865 -14.03 4.97 -6.68
CA PRO A 865 -14.35 6.36 -7.06
C PRO A 865 -13.57 7.43 -6.26
N LEU A 866 -12.82 7.04 -5.23
CA LEU A 866 -11.89 7.94 -4.53
C LEU A 866 -10.54 8.11 -5.25
N SER A 867 -10.26 7.31 -6.29
CA SER A 867 -8.99 7.41 -7.02
C SER A 867 -8.87 8.77 -7.74
N PRO A 868 -7.74 9.48 -7.62
CA PRO A 868 -7.46 10.62 -8.49
C PRO A 868 -7.24 10.14 -9.94
N ASP A 869 -7.10 11.08 -10.88
CA ASP A 869 -6.84 10.71 -12.26
C ASP A 869 -5.49 10.00 -12.46
N ARG A 870 -5.38 9.30 -13.58
CA ARG A 870 -4.19 8.51 -13.92
C ARG A 870 -2.93 9.37 -14.04
N THR A 871 -3.04 10.59 -14.57
CA THR A 871 -1.92 11.52 -14.74
C THR A 871 -1.40 12.04 -13.41
N TYR A 872 -2.26 12.23 -12.40
CA TYR A 872 -1.84 12.52 -11.03
C TYR A 872 -1.03 11.37 -10.44
N MET A 873 -1.50 10.12 -10.58
CA MET A 873 -0.82 8.94 -10.03
C MET A 873 0.53 8.67 -10.71
N GLU A 874 0.61 8.85 -12.04
CA GLU A 874 1.85 8.75 -12.83
C GLU A 874 2.84 9.91 -12.58
N ALA A 875 2.43 10.98 -11.86
CA ALA A 875 3.27 12.13 -11.53
C ALA A 875 3.84 12.11 -10.09
N LEU A 876 3.57 11.06 -9.30
CA LEU A 876 4.05 10.95 -7.92
C LEU A 876 5.49 10.42 -7.86
N ALA A 877 6.27 10.93 -6.89
CA ALA A 877 7.71 10.66 -6.81
C ALA A 877 8.01 9.20 -6.39
N PRO A 878 9.05 8.55 -6.96
CA PRO A 878 9.36 7.16 -6.65
C PRO A 878 9.60 6.90 -5.16
N THR A 879 8.82 5.97 -4.61
CA THR A 879 8.97 5.46 -3.24
C THR A 879 9.86 4.22 -3.21
N THR A 880 10.35 3.80 -2.04
CA THR A 880 11.14 2.56 -1.96
C THR A 880 10.23 1.35 -2.19
N CYS A 881 10.56 0.56 -3.20
CA CYS A 881 9.84 -0.69 -3.48
C CYS A 881 9.97 -1.76 -2.38
N GLN A 882 10.94 -1.60 -1.49
CA GLN A 882 11.22 -2.41 -0.30
C GLN A 882 10.63 -1.72 0.93
#